data_AF-A0A8J8P421-F1
#
_entry.id   AF-A0A8J8P421-F1
#
_cell.length_a   1.000
_cell.length_b   1.000
_cell.length_c   1.000
_cell.angle_alpha   90.00
_cell.angle_beta   90.00
_cell.angle_gamma   90.00
#
_symmetry.space_group_name_H-M   'P 1'
#
loop_
_entity.id
_entity.type
_entity.pdbx_description
1 polymer ?
#
loop_
_entity_poly.entity_id
_entity_poly.type
_entity_poly.pdbx_seq_one_letter_code
_entity_poly.pdbx_strand_id
1 'polypeptide(L)'
;MSQFGRIRRLKCLQLAGTLSWSRQLSSAQRQSATSQKTSKSLRKCSAKTSPFPRLILSRSYGPQSKPNYTRCNLQELWNNQLYFLTEVQEVTLSNQLQSLLSEKWLNGLQAILNSHVTVTLFQNLQDFSQQVAQMANWHQMRKQVNGELGKAMDEAMGRRPFSLATLVSLLTTDPDKITDHKHLLDKCLTSIDLASFGKLKLSPDYSLFHEKLAQLEGTKAIVIKLRETFAKLNEELSIELPSYNSSEAYALLMTRIGNAMSEGGDMGQLEELVRKYDIKSIPQDVLLQSATNEDRFVTILDVLYKSGITRLAFTDLAQQAAERNQVKLFHFLLEDHRLLNHLTAEQVTSLLWQLFGQRNFPYLNTLFQSTLFSNYFTLLLPTTAERQKLIYSLLTQLHEEYGGYTSEHFEIFTHRYISPYFLVELIDRDTYMKLGTFELYNKCLANSTQYELELLSQSQENEERFIRFMKYVEILSEEDPKRIEGKKLIDRIFNLDKFKELGTGGASMQLYDNESQILEEEGIVDEGGAHSVQVAMMVHGKQQRQRFKQFDVKRFFAFFATKHEAEIIALLKQYQLQDLYFLRQFSSMESTVLDQCWNLQDDGNFVEAILDVHGQLNLLQLAIYYNLGNLFKYLLFDHKPQQDPRIILSTTHSSQDPTFTLRLALQLKNQPTFLTMWCDFPYLYSHEHLLPIARFIMHPQIRAYELIPSFLEAETTKCVFANAPQSVREEFVRVIGEINVAQSYIKKEPYIQEEEEKEDVVGEMYAYIKDNDADRLKELVINHNIKGIGSIFFNLDESDRELLSQVNQPVVSLSILNPVLLCIKYRAFQCLKYLLSAFPLRPSIHPADLIIHPKDQEQEYHFSQWLLPILLKVKDTEALTYLLKQPGMWMEAKDFKSFIAFSLSEKQVTGLKIFLESKSGHQFFTSLFTYDQQRDIVSSLIKCVCELQDPKLKKSFSQTIIEDTLSKRPYAQHLTLLLLQDYATTCSNESQLKMARECLKTVTTEDLWHLYMLGELKGPQPLMEEIAVKYKQVQESESALKKELGKIVQRYANEVLPEIAIVSQRSGEEGAALSQAPMEPKRIQQTDLNPIRDDEDDRE
;
A
#
# COMPACT_ATOMS: atom_id res chain seq x y z
N MET A 1 44.06 19.59 -61.17
CA MET A 1 42.80 18.94 -61.59
C MET A 1 42.38 18.01 -60.45
N SER A 2 41.21 18.04 -59.84
CA SER A 2 40.02 18.92 -59.83
C SER A 2 39.04 18.19 -58.90
N GLN A 3 38.79 18.70 -57.68
CA GLN A 3 37.54 19.41 -57.27
C GLN A 3 36.31 18.47 -57.21
N PHE A 4 35.58 18.26 -56.10
CA PHE A 4 35.24 19.09 -54.92
C PHE A 4 34.37 20.34 -55.22
N GLY A 5 33.09 20.27 -54.81
CA GLY A 5 32.11 21.38 -54.82
C GLY A 5 30.66 20.86 -54.74
N ARG A 6 29.71 21.50 -54.06
CA ARG A 6 29.70 22.85 -53.46
C ARG A 6 28.88 22.93 -52.15
N ILE A 7 29.33 23.85 -51.29
CA ILE A 7 28.59 24.42 -50.15
C ILE A 7 28.12 25.85 -50.53
N ARG A 8 26.93 26.27 -50.08
CA ARG A 8 26.59 27.65 -49.65
C ARG A 8 25.68 27.51 -48.43
N ARG A 9 26.06 27.84 -47.18
CA ARG A 9 26.51 29.11 -46.56
C ARG A 9 25.53 30.28 -46.73
N LEU A 10 24.92 30.65 -45.60
CA LEU A 10 24.83 32.03 -45.13
C LEU A 10 25.27 32.06 -43.64
N LYS A 11 26.18 32.96 -43.29
CA LYS A 11 26.70 33.15 -41.92
C LYS A 11 27.24 34.57 -41.79
N CYS A 12 26.65 35.36 -40.88
CA CYS A 12 27.08 36.62 -40.25
C CYS A 12 25.86 37.07 -39.42
N LEU A 13 25.94 37.53 -38.17
CA LEU A 13 27.02 38.26 -37.48
C LEU A 13 27.44 37.62 -36.14
N GLN A 14 28.62 38.02 -35.67
CA GLN A 14 29.18 37.73 -34.35
C GLN A 14 29.96 38.97 -33.90
N LEU A 15 29.97 39.27 -32.58
CA LEU A 15 30.73 40.28 -31.79
C LEU A 15 29.76 40.93 -30.77
N ALA A 16 30.09 41.19 -29.51
CA ALA A 16 31.24 40.82 -28.66
C ALA A 16 30.81 40.97 -27.17
N GLY A 17 31.53 40.40 -26.20
CA GLY A 17 31.17 40.64 -24.78
C GLY A 17 31.77 39.74 -23.69
N THR A 18 33.05 39.36 -23.76
CA THR A 18 33.73 38.69 -22.63
C THR A 18 34.34 39.70 -21.66
N LEU A 19 34.00 39.63 -20.38
CA LEU A 19 34.80 40.20 -19.28
C LEU A 19 34.73 39.29 -18.04
N SER A 20 35.76 38.47 -17.86
CA SER A 20 36.17 37.96 -16.55
C SER A 20 36.90 39.06 -15.76
N TRP A 21 36.85 39.06 -14.43
CA TRP A 21 38.02 39.49 -13.62
C TRP A 21 37.95 38.90 -12.20
N SER A 22 38.97 38.13 -11.84
CA SER A 22 39.23 37.60 -10.50
C SER A 22 40.29 38.43 -9.77
N ARG A 23 40.11 38.77 -8.50
CA ARG A 23 41.15 39.24 -7.55
C ARG A 23 40.56 39.29 -6.11
N GLN A 24 41.29 39.08 -5.01
CA GLN A 24 42.57 38.39 -4.77
C GLN A 24 42.77 38.18 -3.25
N LEU A 25 43.43 37.08 -2.87
CA LEU A 25 44.32 36.85 -1.70
C LEU A 25 44.29 37.79 -0.47
N SER A 26 44.28 37.21 0.74
CA SER A 26 45.54 37.01 1.50
C SER A 26 45.36 36.20 2.80
N SER A 27 46.47 35.63 3.29
CA SER A 27 46.58 34.73 4.44
C SER A 27 47.61 35.24 5.45
N ALA A 28 47.35 35.16 6.76
CA ALA A 28 48.43 35.18 7.78
C ALA A 28 48.02 34.66 9.18
N GLN A 29 48.75 33.62 9.63
CA GLN A 29 49.32 33.40 10.99
C GLN A 29 48.47 33.27 12.27
N ARG A 30 48.48 32.02 12.79
CA ARG A 30 48.69 31.56 14.19
C ARG A 30 48.79 32.61 15.33
N GLN A 31 48.08 32.41 16.45
CA GLN A 31 48.64 31.87 17.73
C GLN A 31 47.64 31.80 18.92
N SER A 32 47.76 30.71 19.71
CA SER A 32 47.56 30.54 21.17
C SER A 32 46.40 31.17 21.99
N ALA A 33 45.62 30.27 22.60
CA ALA A 33 45.43 30.10 24.06
C ALA A 33 44.49 31.00 24.93
N THR A 34 43.92 30.32 25.93
CA THR A 34 43.51 30.78 27.29
C THR A 34 42.30 31.71 27.54
N SER A 35 41.18 31.07 27.88
CA SER A 35 40.54 31.13 29.22
C SER A 35 39.48 32.19 29.61
N GLN A 36 38.55 31.72 30.46
CA GLN A 36 37.77 32.40 31.53
C GLN A 36 36.61 33.36 31.23
N LYS A 37 35.42 32.90 31.67
CA LYS A 37 34.44 33.55 32.59
C LYS A 37 34.27 35.09 32.58
N THR A 38 33.05 35.55 32.28
CA THR A 38 32.12 36.37 33.12
C THR A 38 30.90 36.74 32.25
N SER A 39 29.63 36.44 32.55
CA SER A 39 28.71 36.77 33.67
C SER A 39 27.85 38.04 33.48
N LYS A 40 26.52 37.85 33.55
CA LYS A 40 25.47 38.78 34.03
C LYS A 40 25.04 40.02 33.21
N SER A 41 23.86 39.86 32.58
CA SER A 41 22.63 40.68 32.74
C SER A 41 22.62 42.22 32.53
N LEU A 42 21.61 42.73 31.80
CA LEU A 42 20.43 43.41 32.36
C LEU A 42 19.44 43.99 31.31
N ARG A 43 18.13 43.92 31.64
CA ARG A 43 17.00 44.82 31.28
C ARG A 43 16.59 44.94 29.79
N LYS A 44 15.35 44.59 29.44
CA LYS A 44 14.06 45.30 29.66
C LYS A 44 13.91 46.60 28.87
N CYS A 45 13.10 46.55 27.81
CA CYS A 45 12.21 47.64 27.41
C CYS A 45 10.81 47.07 27.17
N SER A 46 9.80 47.75 27.72
CA SER A 46 8.38 47.40 27.59
C SER A 46 7.60 48.67 27.27
N ALA A 47 6.71 48.62 26.27
CA ALA A 47 5.75 49.69 26.01
C ALA A 47 4.36 49.09 25.75
N LYS A 48 3.40 49.45 26.61
CA LYS A 48 1.95 49.44 26.33
C LYS A 48 1.64 50.77 25.59
N THR A 49 0.64 50.95 24.72
CA THR A 49 -0.80 51.22 25.01
C THR A 49 -1.55 51.52 23.67
N SER A 50 -2.89 51.40 23.49
CA SER A 50 -3.93 50.85 24.38
C SER A 50 -5.12 50.11 23.68
N PRO A 51 -6.32 50.68 23.34
CA PRO A 51 -7.54 49.96 23.75
C PRO A 51 -8.77 49.87 22.81
N PHE A 52 -9.45 48.72 22.88
CA PHE A 52 -10.93 48.52 22.84
C PHE A 52 -11.71 48.86 21.54
N PRO A 53 -13.00 48.41 21.37
CA PRO A 53 -13.87 47.73 22.34
C PRO A 53 -14.50 46.39 21.95
N ARG A 54 -15.09 45.76 22.97
CA ARG A 54 -16.01 44.61 22.90
C ARG A 54 -17.28 44.95 22.11
N LEU A 55 -17.88 43.93 21.50
CA LEU A 55 -19.33 43.87 21.27
C LEU A 55 -19.91 42.65 21.99
N ILE A 56 -20.93 42.89 22.81
CA ILE A 56 -21.79 41.85 23.41
C ILE A 56 -23.09 41.87 22.60
N LEU A 57 -23.51 40.74 22.06
CA LEU A 57 -24.92 40.52 21.70
C LEU A 57 -25.37 39.15 22.20
N SER A 58 -26.46 39.17 22.95
CA SER A 58 -27.11 38.03 23.58
C SER A 58 -28.31 37.56 22.77
N ARG A 59 -28.47 36.23 22.66
CA ARG A 59 -29.71 35.44 22.45
C ARG A 59 -30.71 35.82 21.32
N SER A 60 -31.33 34.75 20.80
CA SER A 60 -32.53 34.68 19.95
C SER A 60 -32.49 35.38 18.58
N TYR A 61 -32.31 34.58 17.52
CA TYR A 61 -33.17 34.56 16.32
C TYR A 61 -33.14 33.16 15.67
N GLY A 62 -34.13 32.88 14.81
CA GLY A 62 -34.49 31.54 14.33
C GLY A 62 -33.72 30.99 13.11
N PRO A 63 -34.33 30.06 12.35
CA PRO A 63 -33.61 29.06 11.57
C PRO A 63 -33.19 29.52 10.16
N GLN A 64 -32.31 30.51 10.04
CA GLN A 64 -31.61 30.79 8.78
C GLN A 64 -30.16 31.26 9.00
N SER A 65 -29.21 30.30 9.00
CA SER A 65 -27.84 30.57 8.53
C SER A 65 -27.30 29.30 7.86
N LYS A 66 -27.12 29.35 6.54
CA LYS A 66 -26.43 28.30 5.79
C LYS A 66 -24.92 28.49 6.00
N PRO A 67 -24.17 27.50 6.50
CA PRO A 67 -22.71 27.56 6.45
C PRO A 67 -22.27 27.43 4.99
N ASN A 68 -21.51 28.40 4.49
CA ASN A 68 -20.80 28.29 3.22
C ASN A 68 -19.66 27.29 3.37
N TYR A 69 -19.97 25.99 3.26
CA TYR A 69 -18.96 24.99 2.97
C TYR A 69 -18.42 25.24 1.57
N THR A 70 -17.09 25.24 1.44
CA THR A 70 -16.39 25.28 0.17
C THR A 70 -16.89 24.15 -0.72
N ARG A 71 -17.37 24.49 -1.92
CA ARG A 71 -17.70 23.52 -2.98
C ARG A 71 -16.43 22.75 -3.34
N CYS A 72 -16.24 21.55 -2.79
CA CYS A 72 -15.61 20.51 -3.59
C CYS A 72 -16.52 20.28 -4.79
N ASN A 73 -15.97 20.36 -5.99
CA ASN A 73 -16.76 20.22 -7.20
C ASN A 73 -17.09 18.74 -7.37
N LEU A 74 -18.23 18.30 -6.82
CA LEU A 74 -18.79 16.95 -7.05
C LEU A 74 -18.91 16.64 -8.55
N GLN A 75 -19.04 17.68 -9.37
CA GLN A 75 -19.02 17.61 -10.83
C GLN A 75 -17.63 17.20 -11.37
N GLU A 76 -16.52 17.66 -10.75
CA GLU A 76 -15.15 17.23 -11.07
C GLU A 76 -14.87 15.82 -10.56
N LEU A 77 -15.31 15.47 -9.34
CA LEU A 77 -15.20 14.10 -8.81
C LEU A 77 -15.85 13.08 -9.76
N TRP A 78 -17.10 13.35 -10.17
CA TRP A 78 -17.77 12.50 -11.15
C TRP A 78 -17.13 12.59 -12.54
N ASN A 79 -16.55 13.74 -12.96
CA ASN A 79 -15.81 13.85 -14.22
C ASN A 79 -14.57 12.93 -14.29
N ASN A 80 -13.97 12.58 -13.16
CA ASN A 80 -12.75 11.78 -13.12
C ASN A 80 -13.03 10.27 -13.23
N GLN A 81 -14.25 9.82 -12.91
CA GLN A 81 -14.67 8.41 -13.05
C GLN A 81 -14.91 7.94 -14.50
N LEU A 82 -14.59 8.77 -15.50
CA LEU A 82 -14.81 8.50 -16.92
C LEU A 82 -14.24 7.13 -17.35
N TYR A 83 -13.06 6.75 -16.84
CA TYR A 83 -12.33 5.54 -17.24
C TYR A 83 -13.02 4.24 -16.79
N PHE A 84 -13.35 4.09 -15.51
CA PHE A 84 -13.99 2.87 -14.96
C PHE A 84 -15.38 2.58 -15.54
N LEU A 85 -16.15 3.60 -15.90
CA LEU A 85 -17.52 3.43 -16.36
C LEU A 85 -17.64 2.95 -17.81
N THR A 86 -16.54 2.60 -18.49
CA THR A 86 -16.53 2.20 -19.92
C THR A 86 -17.09 0.81 -20.21
N GLU A 87 -16.99 -0.15 -19.30
CA GLU A 87 -17.58 -1.48 -19.48
C GLU A 87 -19.00 -1.61 -18.90
N VAL A 88 -19.41 -0.69 -18.00
CA VAL A 88 -20.68 -0.77 -17.27
C VAL A 88 -21.51 0.51 -17.45
N GLN A 89 -21.76 0.87 -18.72
CA GLN A 89 -22.17 2.23 -19.12
C GLN A 89 -23.61 2.65 -18.71
N GLU A 90 -24.62 1.80 -18.91
CA GLU A 90 -26.03 2.20 -18.78
C GLU A 90 -26.60 1.96 -17.37
N VAL A 91 -26.42 0.75 -16.84
CA VAL A 91 -26.97 0.32 -15.54
C VAL A 91 -26.42 1.19 -14.40
N THR A 92 -25.12 1.50 -14.43
CA THR A 92 -24.46 2.25 -13.34
C THR A 92 -24.97 3.69 -13.22
N LEU A 93 -25.06 4.43 -14.33
CA LEU A 93 -25.52 5.82 -14.32
C LEU A 93 -26.98 5.92 -13.84
N SER A 94 -27.84 5.01 -14.31
CA SER A 94 -29.25 4.94 -13.87
C SER A 94 -29.37 4.59 -12.39
N ASN A 95 -28.63 3.59 -11.90
CA ASN A 95 -28.64 3.21 -10.49
C ASN A 95 -28.12 4.34 -9.58
N GLN A 96 -27.07 5.06 -9.99
CA GLN A 96 -26.53 6.20 -9.23
C GLN A 96 -27.54 7.35 -9.14
N LEU A 97 -28.19 7.71 -10.26
CA LEU A 97 -29.25 8.72 -10.24
C LEU A 97 -30.44 8.29 -9.37
N GLN A 98 -30.84 7.02 -9.43
CA GLN A 98 -31.90 6.48 -8.59
C GLN A 98 -31.54 6.50 -7.10
N SER A 99 -30.29 6.18 -6.73
CA SER A 99 -29.80 6.32 -5.34
C SER A 99 -29.91 7.76 -4.85
N LEU A 100 -29.36 8.71 -5.61
CA LEU A 100 -29.39 10.15 -5.28
C LEU A 100 -30.82 10.71 -5.16
N LEU A 101 -31.75 10.23 -5.98
CA LEU A 101 -33.16 10.60 -5.89
C LEU A 101 -33.83 10.00 -4.65
N SER A 102 -33.51 8.75 -4.29
CA SER A 102 -34.02 8.09 -3.08
C SER A 102 -33.51 8.76 -1.79
N GLU A 103 -32.23 9.17 -1.77
CA GLU A 103 -31.58 9.95 -0.71
C GLU A 103 -32.01 11.43 -0.70
N LYS A 104 -32.71 11.88 -1.75
CA LYS A 104 -33.16 13.27 -1.97
C LYS A 104 -31.99 14.27 -2.03
N TRP A 105 -30.82 13.84 -2.49
CA TRP A 105 -29.59 14.65 -2.46
C TRP A 105 -29.44 15.57 -3.68
N LEU A 106 -30.07 16.75 -3.59
CA LEU A 106 -30.13 17.74 -4.68
C LEU A 106 -28.75 18.15 -5.24
N ASN A 107 -27.77 18.39 -4.38
CA ASN A 107 -26.44 18.84 -4.82
C ASN A 107 -25.66 17.74 -5.54
N GLY A 108 -25.76 16.48 -5.08
CA GLY A 108 -25.18 15.32 -5.77
C GLY A 108 -25.84 15.11 -7.12
N LEU A 109 -27.17 15.16 -7.17
CA LEU A 109 -27.95 15.05 -8.41
C LEU A 109 -27.58 16.14 -9.42
N GLN A 110 -27.50 17.40 -9.00
CA GLN A 110 -27.07 18.50 -9.86
C GLN A 110 -25.61 18.34 -10.32
N ALA A 111 -24.73 17.80 -9.49
CA ALA A 111 -23.33 17.59 -9.85
C ALA A 111 -23.16 16.50 -10.91
N ILE A 112 -23.77 15.32 -10.70
CA ILE A 112 -23.74 14.21 -11.68
C ILE A 112 -24.40 14.66 -12.99
N LEU A 113 -25.60 15.24 -12.94
CA LEU A 113 -26.35 15.60 -14.16
C LEU A 113 -25.69 16.70 -15.00
N ASN A 114 -24.89 17.60 -14.40
CA ASN A 114 -24.18 18.66 -15.13
C ASN A 114 -22.74 18.29 -15.52
N SER A 115 -22.27 17.11 -15.16
CA SER A 115 -20.90 16.67 -15.40
C SER A 115 -20.60 16.39 -16.88
N HIS A 116 -19.34 16.56 -17.26
CA HIS A 116 -18.80 16.09 -18.53
C HIS A 116 -18.87 14.56 -18.65
N VAL A 117 -18.69 13.79 -17.56
CA VAL A 117 -18.85 12.32 -17.60
C VAL A 117 -20.27 11.91 -17.95
N THR A 118 -21.31 12.47 -17.34
CA THR A 118 -22.70 12.12 -17.70
C THR A 118 -23.02 12.55 -19.14
N VAL A 119 -22.54 13.72 -19.57
CA VAL A 119 -22.61 14.16 -20.96
C VAL A 119 -21.92 13.17 -21.91
N THR A 120 -20.74 12.67 -21.54
CA THR A 120 -19.92 11.77 -22.37
C THR A 120 -20.49 10.35 -22.39
N LEU A 121 -20.87 9.78 -21.24
CA LEU A 121 -21.55 8.49 -21.15
C LEU A 121 -22.82 8.49 -22.02
N PHE A 122 -23.61 9.56 -21.94
CA PHE A 122 -24.80 9.72 -22.77
C PHE A 122 -24.47 9.87 -24.26
N GLN A 123 -23.41 10.61 -24.61
CA GLN A 123 -22.94 10.75 -26.00
C GLN A 123 -22.29 9.48 -26.56
N ASN A 124 -21.81 8.57 -25.72
CA ASN A 124 -21.18 7.30 -26.09
C ASN A 124 -22.17 6.15 -26.32
N LEU A 125 -23.44 6.31 -25.92
CA LEU A 125 -24.51 5.37 -26.28
C LEU A 125 -24.54 5.23 -27.81
N GLN A 126 -24.44 3.99 -28.29
CA GLN A 126 -23.99 3.67 -29.65
C GLN A 126 -24.95 4.16 -30.74
N ASP A 127 -26.24 4.18 -30.42
CA ASP A 127 -27.30 4.68 -31.28
C ASP A 127 -28.14 5.75 -30.56
N PHE A 128 -28.94 6.49 -31.34
CA PHE A 128 -29.85 7.49 -30.79
C PHE A 128 -31.02 6.84 -30.03
N SER A 129 -31.33 5.57 -30.30
CA SER A 129 -32.41 4.82 -29.66
C SER A 129 -32.12 4.55 -28.18
N GLN A 130 -30.88 4.20 -27.84
CA GLN A 130 -30.35 4.07 -26.48
C GLN A 130 -30.39 5.43 -25.75
N GLN A 131 -30.07 6.53 -26.43
CA GLN A 131 -30.20 7.88 -25.86
C GLN A 131 -31.67 8.20 -25.51
N VAL A 132 -32.61 7.84 -26.37
CA VAL A 132 -34.07 7.99 -26.11
C VAL A 132 -34.55 7.08 -24.99
N ALA A 133 -34.08 5.83 -24.93
CA ALA A 133 -34.40 4.87 -23.87
C ALA A 133 -33.89 5.36 -22.50
N GLN A 134 -32.64 5.84 -22.43
CA GLN A 134 -32.06 6.39 -21.21
C GLN A 134 -32.81 7.66 -20.74
N MET A 135 -33.26 8.52 -21.67
CA MET A 135 -34.14 9.64 -21.33
C MET A 135 -35.55 9.22 -20.92
N ALA A 136 -36.09 8.11 -21.45
CA ALA A 136 -37.36 7.55 -20.98
C ALA A 136 -37.25 7.05 -19.53
N ASN A 137 -36.13 6.40 -19.19
CA ASN A 137 -35.82 5.97 -17.83
C ASN A 137 -35.69 7.18 -16.88
N TRP A 138 -34.93 8.21 -17.27
CA TRP A 138 -34.83 9.45 -16.49
C TRP A 138 -36.19 10.15 -16.34
N HIS A 139 -37.07 10.08 -17.34
CA HIS A 139 -38.42 10.61 -17.27
C HIS A 139 -39.32 9.80 -16.31
N GLN A 140 -39.15 8.48 -16.24
CA GLN A 140 -39.81 7.63 -15.24
C GLN A 140 -39.33 7.96 -13.82
N MET A 141 -38.02 8.11 -13.60
CA MET A 141 -37.45 8.59 -12.34
C MET A 141 -37.96 9.99 -11.98
N ARG A 142 -38.04 10.89 -12.97
CA ARG A 142 -38.55 12.26 -12.81
C ARG A 142 -40.00 12.29 -12.30
N LYS A 143 -40.85 11.36 -12.75
CA LYS A 143 -42.25 11.22 -12.29
C LYS A 143 -42.36 10.83 -10.80
N GLN A 144 -41.31 10.26 -10.20
CA GLN A 144 -41.28 9.85 -8.79
C GLN A 144 -40.88 10.99 -7.82
N VAL A 145 -40.34 12.11 -8.32
CA VAL A 145 -39.81 13.21 -7.49
C VAL A 145 -40.50 14.55 -7.74
N ASN A 146 -40.63 15.33 -6.67
CA ASN A 146 -41.27 16.65 -6.68
C ASN A 146 -40.32 17.74 -6.13
N GLY A 147 -40.70 19.01 -6.32
CA GLY A 147 -39.94 20.15 -5.78
C GLY A 147 -38.61 20.41 -6.51
N GLU A 148 -37.55 20.71 -5.76
CA GLU A 148 -36.26 21.14 -6.32
C GLU A 148 -35.51 20.03 -7.07
N LEU A 149 -35.65 18.77 -6.65
CA LEU A 149 -35.08 17.60 -7.34
C LEU A 149 -35.68 17.45 -8.75
N GLY A 150 -37.01 17.58 -8.85
CA GLY A 150 -37.71 17.58 -10.13
C GLY A 150 -37.23 18.71 -11.05
N LYS A 151 -37.08 19.93 -10.51
CA LYS A 151 -36.54 21.07 -11.27
C LYS A 151 -35.11 20.85 -11.75
N ALA A 152 -34.25 20.21 -10.95
CA ALA A 152 -32.88 19.89 -11.34
C ALA A 152 -32.82 18.86 -12.49
N MET A 153 -33.66 17.82 -12.45
CA MET A 153 -33.80 16.88 -13.56
C MET A 153 -34.37 17.56 -14.82
N ASP A 154 -35.44 18.36 -14.71
CA ASP A 154 -36.00 19.11 -15.85
C ASP A 154 -34.97 20.09 -16.44
N GLU A 155 -34.10 20.65 -15.60
CA GLU A 155 -33.03 21.52 -16.06
C GLU A 155 -31.91 20.76 -16.78
N ALA A 156 -31.53 19.56 -16.33
CA ALA A 156 -30.54 18.73 -17.00
C ALA A 156 -31.06 18.18 -18.33
N MET A 157 -32.23 17.53 -18.32
CA MET A 157 -32.89 16.97 -19.51
C MET A 157 -33.15 18.05 -20.58
N GLY A 158 -33.37 19.31 -20.18
CA GLY A 158 -33.55 20.44 -21.08
C GLY A 158 -32.27 21.09 -21.62
N ARG A 159 -31.07 20.54 -21.39
CA ARG A 159 -29.77 21.06 -21.87
C ARG A 159 -29.16 20.16 -22.95
N ARG A 160 -28.18 20.67 -23.69
CA ARG A 160 -27.31 19.84 -24.55
C ARG A 160 -26.50 18.88 -23.68
N PRO A 161 -26.33 17.60 -24.08
CA PRO A 161 -26.85 16.94 -25.29
C PRO A 161 -28.25 16.30 -25.14
N PHE A 162 -28.80 16.25 -23.93
CA PHE A 162 -29.99 15.49 -23.56
C PHE A 162 -31.30 15.97 -24.22
N SER A 163 -31.37 17.25 -24.60
CA SER A 163 -32.59 17.96 -25.02
C SER A 163 -33.35 17.31 -26.17
N LEU A 164 -32.65 16.83 -27.20
CA LEU A 164 -33.29 16.22 -28.36
C LEU A 164 -33.90 14.85 -28.00
N ALA A 165 -33.11 13.98 -27.35
CA ALA A 165 -33.58 12.66 -26.91
C ALA A 165 -34.70 12.76 -25.88
N THR A 166 -34.64 13.73 -24.96
CA THR A 166 -35.74 14.05 -24.03
C THR A 166 -37.04 14.38 -24.77
N LEU A 167 -36.95 15.21 -25.81
CA LEU A 167 -38.11 15.63 -26.59
C LEU A 167 -38.69 14.47 -27.42
N VAL A 168 -37.84 13.65 -28.05
CA VAL A 168 -38.27 12.43 -28.76
C VAL A 168 -38.91 11.43 -27.78
N SER A 169 -38.32 11.24 -26.61
CA SER A 169 -38.84 10.39 -25.54
C SER A 169 -40.24 10.85 -25.07
N LEU A 170 -40.43 12.15 -24.82
CA LEU A 170 -41.76 12.70 -24.45
C LEU A 170 -42.82 12.49 -25.54
N LEU A 171 -42.47 12.70 -26.82
CA LEU A 171 -43.38 12.50 -27.96
C LEU A 171 -43.77 11.03 -28.19
N THR A 172 -42.85 10.11 -27.91
CA THR A 172 -43.05 8.67 -28.16
C THR A 172 -43.73 7.97 -26.98
N THR A 173 -43.50 8.42 -25.74
CA THR A 173 -43.98 7.73 -24.52
C THR A 173 -45.25 8.30 -23.88
N ASP A 174 -45.49 9.62 -23.94
CA ASP A 174 -46.64 10.26 -23.27
C ASP A 174 -47.16 11.49 -24.06
N PRO A 175 -47.53 11.34 -25.35
CA PRO A 175 -47.83 12.45 -26.26
C PRO A 175 -48.98 13.35 -25.78
N ASP A 176 -50.00 12.78 -25.14
CA ASP A 176 -51.17 13.53 -24.65
C ASP A 176 -50.82 14.49 -23.50
N LYS A 177 -49.80 14.16 -22.71
CA LYS A 177 -49.34 14.96 -21.55
C LYS A 177 -48.16 15.88 -21.87
N ILE A 178 -47.75 15.96 -23.15
CA ILE A 178 -46.66 16.84 -23.58
C ILE A 178 -46.87 18.29 -23.11
N THR A 179 -48.12 18.75 -23.03
CA THR A 179 -48.45 20.13 -22.60
C THR A 179 -48.18 20.41 -21.13
N ASP A 180 -48.11 19.37 -20.28
CA ASP A 180 -47.82 19.49 -18.86
C ASP A 180 -46.33 19.77 -18.61
N HIS A 181 -45.49 19.45 -19.61
CA HIS A 181 -44.04 19.67 -19.62
C HIS A 181 -43.62 20.96 -20.37
N LYS A 182 -44.52 21.94 -20.55
CA LYS A 182 -44.29 23.19 -21.31
C LYS A 182 -42.91 23.84 -21.08
N HIS A 183 -42.50 24.02 -19.82
CA HIS A 183 -41.23 24.67 -19.47
C HIS A 183 -39.99 23.83 -19.85
N LEU A 184 -40.08 22.50 -19.75
CA LEU A 184 -39.02 21.59 -20.18
C LEU A 184 -38.88 21.62 -21.72
N LEU A 185 -40.01 21.62 -22.44
CA LEU A 185 -40.03 21.68 -23.91
C LEU A 185 -39.49 23.01 -24.45
N ASP A 186 -39.84 24.14 -23.83
CA ASP A 186 -39.28 25.44 -24.21
C ASP A 186 -37.75 25.48 -24.02
N LYS A 187 -37.21 24.82 -22.99
CA LYS A 187 -35.75 24.62 -22.82
C LYS A 187 -35.16 23.65 -23.85
N CYS A 188 -35.82 22.52 -24.14
CA CYS A 188 -35.34 21.57 -25.14
C CYS A 188 -35.26 22.23 -26.54
N LEU A 189 -36.31 22.92 -26.96
CA LEU A 189 -36.39 23.60 -28.26
C LEU A 189 -35.31 24.65 -28.48
N THR A 190 -34.88 25.34 -27.42
CA THR A 190 -33.81 26.35 -27.49
C THR A 190 -32.40 25.76 -27.40
N SER A 191 -32.28 24.48 -27.06
CA SER A 191 -31.01 23.80 -26.83
C SER A 191 -30.74 22.63 -27.78
N ILE A 192 -31.60 22.28 -28.73
CA ILE A 192 -31.22 21.34 -29.80
C ILE A 192 -30.03 21.95 -30.59
N ASP A 193 -29.02 21.15 -30.88
CA ASP A 193 -27.96 21.50 -31.84
C ASP A 193 -28.16 20.77 -33.17
N LEU A 194 -27.56 21.33 -34.23
CA LEU A 194 -27.77 20.88 -35.59
C LEU A 194 -27.14 19.49 -35.86
N ALA A 195 -26.04 19.15 -35.20
CA ALA A 195 -25.37 17.86 -35.37
C ALA A 195 -26.18 16.73 -34.69
N SER A 196 -26.70 16.97 -33.48
CA SER A 196 -27.62 16.04 -32.80
C SER A 196 -28.92 15.85 -33.59
N PHE A 197 -29.49 16.92 -34.17
CA PHE A 197 -30.65 16.79 -35.05
C PHE A 197 -30.33 16.00 -36.32
N GLY A 198 -29.15 16.21 -36.89
CA GLY A 198 -28.60 15.38 -37.96
C GLY A 198 -28.52 13.90 -37.59
N LYS A 199 -27.97 13.56 -36.42
CA LYS A 199 -27.90 12.18 -35.93
C LYS A 199 -29.29 11.54 -35.77
N LEU A 200 -30.27 12.28 -35.21
CA LEU A 200 -31.67 11.81 -35.16
C LEU A 200 -32.21 11.55 -36.56
N LYS A 201 -32.01 12.46 -37.54
CA LYS A 201 -32.49 12.28 -38.93
C LYS A 201 -31.91 11.05 -39.63
N LEU A 202 -30.73 10.59 -39.20
CA LEU A 202 -30.08 9.36 -39.66
C LEU A 202 -30.51 8.10 -38.87
N SER A 203 -31.15 8.26 -37.70
CA SER A 203 -31.66 7.15 -36.89
C SER A 203 -32.94 6.54 -37.49
N PRO A 204 -33.16 5.22 -37.37
CA PRO A 204 -34.49 4.62 -37.63
C PRO A 204 -35.62 5.30 -36.85
N ASP A 205 -35.35 5.89 -35.69
CA ASP A 205 -36.35 6.58 -34.87
C ASP A 205 -36.95 7.83 -35.55
N TYR A 206 -36.30 8.40 -36.57
CA TYR A 206 -36.77 9.62 -37.23
C TYR A 206 -38.17 9.46 -37.82
N SER A 207 -38.47 8.30 -38.42
CA SER A 207 -39.78 8.05 -39.02
C SER A 207 -40.88 8.01 -37.94
N LEU A 208 -40.63 7.32 -36.83
CA LEU A 208 -41.55 7.23 -35.70
C LEU A 208 -41.74 8.59 -35.02
N PHE A 209 -40.66 9.33 -34.80
CA PHE A 209 -40.70 10.70 -34.28
C PHE A 209 -41.53 11.63 -35.18
N HIS A 210 -41.32 11.58 -36.49
CA HIS A 210 -42.05 12.41 -37.46
C HIS A 210 -43.54 12.02 -37.53
N GLU A 211 -43.86 10.72 -37.47
CA GLU A 211 -45.23 10.22 -37.38
C GLU A 211 -45.93 10.73 -36.10
N LYS A 212 -45.29 10.60 -34.93
CA LYS A 212 -45.83 11.08 -33.66
C LYS A 212 -46.00 12.61 -33.63
N LEU A 213 -45.05 13.35 -34.18
CA LEU A 213 -45.14 14.81 -34.34
C LEU A 213 -46.29 15.24 -35.28
N ALA A 214 -46.63 14.42 -36.28
CA ALA A 214 -47.78 14.62 -37.16
C ALA A 214 -49.12 14.28 -36.46
N GLN A 215 -49.15 13.19 -35.66
CA GLN A 215 -50.32 12.73 -34.90
C GLN A 215 -50.77 13.67 -33.76
N LEU A 216 -49.93 14.61 -33.32
CA LEU A 216 -50.33 15.66 -32.38
C LEU A 216 -51.38 16.60 -33.00
N GLU A 217 -52.66 16.32 -32.77
CA GLU A 217 -53.77 17.19 -33.13
C GLU A 217 -54.02 18.28 -32.07
N GLY A 218 -54.15 19.53 -32.52
CA GLY A 218 -54.61 20.65 -31.70
C GLY A 218 -53.87 21.96 -31.93
N THR A 219 -54.61 23.07 -31.86
CA THR A 219 -54.13 24.46 -32.00
C THR A 219 -53.32 24.97 -30.81
N LYS A 220 -52.73 24.07 -30.00
CA LYS A 220 -51.89 24.44 -28.84
C LYS A 220 -50.56 25.00 -29.36
N ALA A 221 -50.25 26.25 -29.04
CA ALA A 221 -49.10 27.01 -29.57
C ALA A 221 -47.74 26.29 -29.49
N ILE A 222 -47.56 25.36 -28.55
CA ILE A 222 -46.32 24.59 -28.41
C ILE A 222 -46.11 23.56 -29.54
N VAL A 223 -47.19 22.98 -30.08
CA VAL A 223 -47.11 22.01 -31.21
C VAL A 223 -46.73 22.73 -32.50
N ILE A 224 -47.26 23.94 -32.69
CA ILE A 224 -46.89 24.83 -33.80
C ILE A 224 -45.39 25.18 -33.69
N LYS A 225 -44.94 25.67 -32.53
CA LYS A 225 -43.54 26.02 -32.26
C LYS A 225 -42.59 24.83 -32.44
N LEU A 226 -43.01 23.61 -32.06
CA LEU A 226 -42.27 22.36 -32.31
C LEU A 226 -42.07 22.16 -33.82
N ARG A 227 -43.16 22.16 -34.61
CA ARG A 227 -43.11 21.96 -36.06
C ARG A 227 -42.28 23.03 -36.77
N GLU A 228 -42.43 24.30 -36.38
CA GLU A 228 -41.63 25.42 -36.90
C GLU A 228 -40.12 25.25 -36.59
N THR A 229 -39.78 24.85 -35.36
CA THR A 229 -38.38 24.66 -34.97
C THR A 229 -37.74 23.50 -35.75
N PHE A 230 -38.45 22.38 -35.92
CA PHE A 230 -37.93 21.24 -36.71
C PHE A 230 -37.88 21.52 -38.21
N ALA A 231 -38.81 22.29 -38.76
CA ALA A 231 -38.72 22.76 -40.14
C ALA A 231 -37.48 23.63 -40.36
N LYS A 232 -37.23 24.60 -39.45
CA LYS A 232 -36.06 25.47 -39.47
C LYS A 232 -34.75 24.69 -39.30
N LEU A 233 -34.67 23.76 -38.36
CA LEU A 233 -33.50 22.89 -38.19
C LEU A 233 -33.25 22.01 -39.42
N ASN A 234 -34.29 21.55 -40.13
CA ASN A 234 -34.14 20.76 -41.35
C ASN A 234 -33.67 21.61 -42.55
N GLU A 235 -34.05 22.88 -42.60
CA GLU A 235 -33.51 23.86 -43.56
C GLU A 235 -32.04 24.19 -43.25
N GLU A 236 -31.72 24.52 -42.00
CA GLU A 236 -30.33 24.77 -41.53
C GLU A 236 -29.41 23.57 -41.76
N LEU A 237 -29.89 22.34 -41.48
CA LEU A 237 -29.14 21.10 -41.70
C LEU A 237 -28.81 20.91 -43.18
N SER A 238 -29.71 21.34 -44.07
CA SER A 238 -29.51 21.28 -45.51
C SER A 238 -28.49 22.29 -46.04
N ILE A 239 -28.19 23.35 -45.27
CA ILE A 239 -27.28 24.44 -45.66
C ILE A 239 -25.91 24.27 -44.99
N GLU A 240 -25.87 24.10 -43.66
CA GLU A 240 -24.63 24.11 -42.87
C GLU A 240 -23.98 22.73 -42.74
N LEU A 241 -24.80 21.68 -42.64
CA LEU A 241 -24.34 20.30 -42.41
C LEU A 241 -24.96 19.31 -43.42
N PRO A 242 -24.81 19.53 -44.74
CA PRO A 242 -25.44 18.68 -45.77
C PRO A 242 -25.01 17.21 -45.71
N SER A 243 -23.87 16.90 -45.05
CA SER A 243 -23.43 15.54 -44.74
C SER A 243 -24.36 14.76 -43.79
N TYR A 244 -25.21 15.43 -43.00
CA TYR A 244 -26.17 14.78 -42.11
C TYR A 244 -27.59 14.68 -42.72
N ASN A 245 -27.74 15.08 -43.98
CA ASN A 245 -29.06 15.26 -44.59
C ASN A 245 -29.68 13.96 -45.13
N SER A 246 -28.87 12.95 -45.39
CA SER A 246 -29.25 11.58 -45.76
C SER A 246 -28.18 10.58 -45.30
N SER A 247 -28.56 9.31 -45.16
CA SER A 247 -27.60 8.22 -44.84
C SER A 247 -26.46 8.15 -45.88
N GLU A 248 -26.77 8.38 -47.16
CA GLU A 248 -25.79 8.46 -48.25
C GLU A 248 -24.79 9.62 -48.07
N ALA A 249 -25.25 10.80 -47.66
CA ALA A 249 -24.39 11.96 -47.44
C ALA A 249 -23.48 11.79 -46.20
N TYR A 250 -23.93 11.03 -45.20
CA TYR A 250 -23.16 10.72 -44.00
C TYR A 250 -22.13 9.61 -44.27
N ALA A 251 -22.54 8.57 -45.02
CA ALA A 251 -21.62 7.57 -45.56
C ALA A 251 -20.52 8.22 -46.41
N LEU A 252 -20.84 9.27 -47.19
CA LEU A 252 -19.85 10.04 -47.95
C LEU A 252 -18.90 10.85 -47.03
N LEU A 253 -19.35 11.37 -45.89
CA LEU A 253 -18.49 12.01 -44.89
C LEU A 253 -17.54 10.99 -44.23
N MET A 254 -18.06 9.84 -43.79
CA MET A 254 -17.23 8.75 -43.24
C MET A 254 -16.24 8.21 -44.28
N THR A 255 -16.64 8.12 -45.55
CA THR A 255 -15.73 7.80 -46.66
C THR A 255 -14.64 8.87 -46.83
N ARG A 256 -14.95 10.16 -46.65
CA ARG A 256 -13.92 11.23 -46.69
C ARG A 256 -12.96 11.18 -45.51
N ILE A 257 -13.44 10.82 -44.31
CA ILE A 257 -12.58 10.63 -43.13
C ILE A 257 -11.69 9.40 -43.35
N GLY A 258 -12.26 8.28 -43.82
CA GLY A 258 -11.51 7.11 -44.26
C GLY A 258 -10.45 7.45 -45.32
N ASN A 259 -10.78 8.28 -46.31
CA ASN A 259 -9.84 8.74 -47.35
C ASN A 259 -8.79 9.75 -46.84
N ALA A 260 -9.10 10.54 -45.80
CA ALA A 260 -8.11 11.39 -45.14
C ALA A 260 -7.14 10.55 -44.30
N MET A 261 -7.60 9.42 -43.76
CA MET A 261 -6.77 8.46 -43.03
C MET A 261 -6.04 7.47 -43.94
N SER A 262 -6.55 7.14 -45.14
CA SER A 262 -5.93 6.18 -46.07
C SER A 262 -4.62 6.69 -46.69
N GLU A 263 -3.80 5.77 -47.22
CA GLU A 263 -2.48 6.09 -47.77
C GLU A 263 -2.52 7.23 -48.81
N GLY A 264 -1.79 8.32 -48.52
CA GLY A 264 -1.71 9.51 -49.36
C GLY A 264 -2.70 10.63 -49.03
N GLY A 265 -3.67 10.41 -48.12
CA GLY A 265 -4.56 11.45 -47.62
C GLY A 265 -3.83 12.56 -46.84
N ASP A 266 -4.52 13.69 -46.63
CA ASP A 266 -4.00 14.87 -45.95
C ASP A 266 -4.38 14.86 -44.46
N MET A 267 -3.38 14.85 -43.57
CA MET A 267 -3.58 14.86 -42.12
C MET A 267 -4.18 16.19 -41.62
N GLY A 268 -3.92 17.30 -42.31
CA GLY A 268 -4.57 18.58 -42.01
C GLY A 268 -6.06 18.57 -42.35
N GLN A 269 -6.45 17.83 -43.38
CA GLN A 269 -7.88 17.58 -43.69
C GLN A 269 -8.52 16.66 -42.66
N LEU A 270 -7.81 15.66 -42.12
CA LEU A 270 -8.35 14.84 -41.03
C LEU A 270 -8.64 15.70 -39.78
N GLU A 271 -7.69 16.53 -39.35
CA GLU A 271 -7.85 17.44 -38.23
C GLU A 271 -8.97 18.47 -38.48
N GLU A 272 -9.05 19.03 -39.70
CA GLU A 272 -10.14 19.94 -40.06
C GLU A 272 -11.50 19.24 -40.06
N LEU A 273 -11.63 18.03 -40.63
CA LEU A 273 -12.88 17.27 -40.68
C LEU A 273 -13.35 16.88 -39.27
N VAL A 274 -12.46 16.34 -38.44
CA VAL A 274 -12.72 16.02 -37.03
C VAL A 274 -13.27 17.24 -36.28
N ARG A 275 -12.59 18.38 -36.39
CA ARG A 275 -12.95 19.61 -35.69
C ARG A 275 -14.22 20.26 -36.24
N LYS A 276 -14.45 20.20 -37.56
CA LYS A 276 -15.58 20.85 -38.24
C LYS A 276 -16.90 20.11 -38.04
N TYR A 277 -16.86 18.79 -37.87
CA TYR A 277 -18.04 17.94 -37.74
C TYR A 277 -18.24 17.37 -36.30
N ASP A 278 -17.49 17.87 -35.31
CA ASP A 278 -17.48 17.45 -33.89
C ASP A 278 -17.45 15.92 -33.72
N ILE A 279 -16.45 15.29 -34.36
CA ILE A 279 -16.34 13.84 -34.44
C ILE A 279 -15.68 13.30 -33.17
N LYS A 280 -16.51 12.88 -32.21
CA LYS A 280 -16.04 12.37 -30.91
C LYS A 280 -15.65 10.89 -30.90
N SER A 281 -16.06 10.15 -31.91
CA SER A 281 -15.74 8.73 -32.10
C SER A 281 -15.61 8.44 -33.59
N ILE A 282 -14.57 7.71 -33.98
CA ILE A 282 -14.42 7.15 -35.32
C ILE A 282 -14.83 5.67 -35.23
N PRO A 283 -15.73 5.19 -36.10
CA PRO A 283 -16.09 3.77 -36.14
C PRO A 283 -14.84 2.88 -36.27
N GLN A 284 -14.77 1.81 -35.48
CA GLN A 284 -13.56 1.00 -35.34
C GLN A 284 -13.15 0.38 -36.68
N ASP A 285 -14.10 0.00 -37.53
CA ASP A 285 -13.88 -0.49 -38.89
C ASP A 285 -13.22 0.56 -39.80
N VAL A 286 -13.63 1.83 -39.72
CA VAL A 286 -13.05 2.93 -40.52
C VAL A 286 -11.63 3.25 -40.03
N LEU A 287 -11.39 3.21 -38.72
CA LEU A 287 -10.06 3.34 -38.13
C LEU A 287 -9.15 2.19 -38.58
N LEU A 288 -9.65 0.95 -38.49
CA LEU A 288 -8.95 -0.27 -38.86
C LEU A 288 -8.69 -0.43 -40.37
N GLN A 289 -9.45 0.25 -41.23
CA GLN A 289 -9.17 0.34 -42.68
C GLN A 289 -7.98 1.26 -43.00
N SER A 290 -7.70 2.25 -42.14
CA SER A 290 -6.55 3.14 -42.29
C SER A 290 -5.24 2.60 -41.71
N ALA A 291 -5.31 1.50 -40.94
CA ALA A 291 -4.16 0.83 -40.36
C ALA A 291 -3.31 0.03 -41.37
N THR A 292 -3.49 0.22 -42.68
CA THR A 292 -2.71 -0.46 -43.73
C THR A 292 -1.26 0.03 -43.83
N ASN A 293 -0.96 1.22 -43.30
CA ASN A 293 0.38 1.80 -43.26
C ASN A 293 0.73 2.22 -41.83
N GLU A 294 1.66 1.53 -41.20
CA GLU A 294 1.96 1.68 -39.77
C GLU A 294 2.46 3.08 -39.41
N ASP A 295 3.40 3.66 -40.17
CA ASP A 295 3.96 5.00 -39.90
C ASP A 295 2.87 6.08 -39.96
N ARG A 296 1.97 5.94 -40.93
CA ARG A 296 0.82 6.82 -41.12
C ARG A 296 -0.21 6.62 -40.01
N PHE A 297 -0.48 5.38 -39.61
CA PHE A 297 -1.44 5.06 -38.58
C PHE A 297 -1.01 5.55 -37.19
N VAL A 298 0.28 5.46 -36.88
CA VAL A 298 0.90 6.13 -35.72
C VAL A 298 0.64 7.65 -35.74
N THR A 299 0.82 8.29 -36.90
CA THR A 299 0.53 9.73 -37.08
C THR A 299 -0.97 10.04 -36.92
N ILE A 300 -1.85 9.14 -37.35
CA ILE A 300 -3.30 9.25 -37.15
C ILE A 300 -3.66 9.16 -35.67
N LEU A 301 -3.13 8.17 -34.94
CA LEU A 301 -3.34 8.06 -33.51
C LEU A 301 -2.86 9.28 -32.74
N ASP A 302 -1.71 9.86 -33.08
CA ASP A 302 -1.20 11.11 -32.49
C ASP A 302 -2.15 12.31 -32.75
N VAL A 303 -2.66 12.47 -33.97
CA VAL A 303 -3.64 13.53 -34.30
C VAL A 303 -4.99 13.32 -33.59
N LEU A 304 -5.50 12.09 -33.56
CA LEU A 304 -6.74 11.75 -32.85
C LEU A 304 -6.59 11.94 -31.34
N TYR A 305 -5.43 11.57 -30.78
CA TYR A 305 -5.09 11.78 -29.38
C TYR A 305 -5.09 13.27 -29.02
N LYS A 306 -4.38 14.09 -29.80
CA LYS A 306 -4.33 15.55 -29.64
C LYS A 306 -5.69 16.23 -29.83
N SER A 307 -6.57 15.62 -30.62
CA SER A 307 -7.96 16.10 -30.86
C SER A 307 -8.95 15.67 -29.77
N GLY A 308 -8.52 14.89 -28.77
CA GLY A 308 -9.40 14.40 -27.69
C GLY A 308 -10.32 13.24 -28.08
N ILE A 309 -10.04 12.54 -29.19
CA ILE A 309 -10.74 11.30 -29.62
C ILE A 309 -10.24 10.07 -28.81
N THR A 310 -9.60 10.31 -27.66
CA THR A 310 -9.02 9.32 -26.74
C THR A 310 -10.06 8.50 -25.98
N ARG A 311 -10.84 7.70 -26.73
CA ARG A 311 -11.61 6.54 -26.25
C ARG A 311 -11.53 5.37 -27.23
N LEU A 312 -10.32 5.15 -27.73
CA LEU A 312 -9.94 3.83 -28.24
C LEU A 312 -9.59 2.96 -27.03
N ALA A 313 -10.12 1.75 -26.98
CA ALA A 313 -9.66 0.75 -26.04
C ALA A 313 -8.22 0.37 -26.43
N PHE A 314 -7.23 0.96 -25.76
CA PHE A 314 -5.81 0.79 -26.12
C PHE A 314 -5.34 -0.66 -25.94
N THR A 315 -5.95 -1.40 -25.02
CA THR A 315 -5.83 -2.87 -24.94
C THR A 315 -6.32 -3.53 -26.22
N ASP A 316 -7.54 -3.27 -26.67
CA ASP A 316 -8.09 -3.83 -27.91
C ASP A 316 -7.27 -3.41 -29.14
N LEU A 317 -6.65 -2.23 -29.12
CA LEU A 317 -5.86 -1.71 -30.24
C LEU A 317 -4.43 -2.26 -30.26
N ALA A 318 -3.81 -2.45 -29.09
CA ALA A 318 -2.56 -3.21 -28.97
C ALA A 318 -2.77 -4.70 -29.31
N GLN A 319 -3.89 -5.27 -28.86
CA GLN A 319 -4.35 -6.61 -29.24
C GLN A 319 -4.57 -6.70 -30.75
N GLN A 320 -5.35 -5.81 -31.36
CA GLN A 320 -5.61 -5.84 -32.81
C GLN A 320 -4.37 -5.52 -33.64
N ALA A 321 -3.45 -4.68 -33.15
CA ALA A 321 -2.14 -4.49 -33.76
C ALA A 321 -1.32 -5.79 -33.76
N ALA A 322 -1.35 -6.55 -32.66
CA ALA A 322 -0.72 -7.87 -32.57
C ALA A 322 -1.43 -8.91 -33.47
N GLU A 323 -2.77 -9.00 -33.45
CA GLU A 323 -3.57 -9.89 -34.30
C GLU A 323 -3.31 -9.66 -35.79
N ARG A 324 -3.02 -8.41 -36.17
CA ARG A 324 -2.73 -7.98 -37.54
C ARG A 324 -1.24 -7.94 -37.89
N ASN A 325 -0.36 -8.32 -36.96
CA ASN A 325 1.09 -8.30 -37.13
C ASN A 325 1.62 -6.92 -37.59
N GLN A 326 1.19 -5.85 -36.91
CA GLN A 326 1.56 -4.45 -37.19
C GLN A 326 2.73 -3.99 -36.31
N VAL A 327 3.96 -4.17 -36.79
CA VAL A 327 5.19 -4.15 -35.97
C VAL A 327 5.45 -2.78 -35.36
N LYS A 328 5.52 -1.73 -36.19
CA LYS A 328 5.82 -0.37 -35.70
C LYS A 328 4.69 0.24 -34.90
N LEU A 329 3.44 -0.19 -35.14
CA LEU A 329 2.30 0.28 -34.35
C LEU A 329 2.41 -0.23 -32.90
N PHE A 330 2.61 -1.53 -32.71
CA PHE A 330 2.85 -2.07 -31.38
C PHE A 330 4.13 -1.49 -30.75
N HIS A 331 5.19 -1.33 -31.54
CA HIS A 331 6.43 -0.67 -31.09
C HIS A 331 6.16 0.75 -30.59
N PHE A 332 5.36 1.56 -31.31
CA PHE A 332 4.95 2.90 -30.90
C PHE A 332 4.09 2.88 -29.62
N LEU A 333 3.14 1.93 -29.52
CA LEU A 333 2.31 1.75 -28.32
C LEU A 333 3.14 1.34 -27.07
N LEU A 334 4.28 0.67 -27.26
CA LEU A 334 5.25 0.39 -26.18
C LEU A 334 6.22 1.55 -25.93
N GLU A 335 6.78 2.16 -26.98
CA GLU A 335 7.78 3.21 -26.90
C GLU A 335 7.22 4.52 -26.34
N ASP A 336 5.95 4.87 -26.62
CA ASP A 336 5.31 5.96 -25.89
C ASP A 336 5.04 5.50 -24.44
N HIS A 337 6.03 5.78 -23.59
CA HIS A 337 6.03 5.49 -22.16
C HIS A 337 4.78 5.99 -21.42
N ARG A 338 4.02 6.91 -22.01
CA ARG A 338 2.75 7.39 -21.46
C ARG A 338 1.67 6.31 -21.53
N LEU A 339 1.63 5.53 -22.61
CA LEU A 339 0.59 4.53 -22.87
C LEU A 339 0.75 3.28 -21.99
N LEU A 340 1.97 2.75 -21.86
CA LEU A 340 2.25 1.60 -20.97
C LEU A 340 1.98 1.86 -19.49
N ASN A 341 2.13 3.12 -19.03
CA ASN A 341 1.84 3.51 -17.65
C ASN A 341 0.33 3.40 -17.29
N HIS A 342 -0.54 3.12 -18.27
CA HIS A 342 -1.98 2.85 -18.04
C HIS A 342 -2.31 1.36 -17.95
N LEU A 343 -1.36 0.43 -18.16
CA LEU A 343 -1.62 -1.00 -18.10
C LEU A 343 -1.41 -1.59 -16.69
N THR A 344 -2.47 -2.14 -16.11
CA THR A 344 -2.41 -2.91 -14.85
C THR A 344 -1.58 -4.19 -15.03
N ALA A 345 -1.12 -4.79 -13.92
CA ALA A 345 -0.37 -6.05 -13.96
C ALA A 345 -1.16 -7.18 -14.64
N GLU A 346 -2.48 -7.18 -14.48
CA GLU A 346 -3.41 -8.10 -15.15
C GLU A 346 -3.51 -7.81 -16.66
N GLN A 347 -3.58 -6.53 -17.07
CA GLN A 347 -3.59 -6.15 -18.49
C GLN A 347 -2.25 -6.47 -19.18
N VAL A 348 -1.10 -6.29 -18.53
CA VAL A 348 0.19 -6.72 -19.09
C VAL A 348 0.31 -8.25 -19.12
N THR A 349 -0.22 -8.95 -18.12
CA THR A 349 -0.30 -10.43 -18.15
C THR A 349 -1.17 -10.91 -19.31
N SER A 350 -2.32 -10.28 -19.53
CA SER A 350 -3.22 -10.54 -20.67
C SER A 350 -2.56 -10.22 -22.01
N LEU A 351 -1.86 -9.08 -22.12
CA LEU A 351 -1.15 -8.69 -23.33
C LEU A 351 -0.01 -9.66 -23.68
N LEU A 352 0.79 -10.05 -22.67
CA LEU A 352 1.79 -11.11 -22.82
C LEU A 352 1.11 -12.40 -23.31
N TRP A 353 -0.01 -12.79 -22.69
CA TRP A 353 -0.77 -13.97 -23.10
C TRP A 353 -1.18 -13.94 -24.56
N GLN A 354 -1.80 -12.84 -25.01
CA GLN A 354 -2.26 -12.70 -26.38
C GLN A 354 -1.10 -12.75 -27.37
N LEU A 355 0.04 -12.10 -27.07
CA LEU A 355 1.23 -12.14 -27.92
C LEU A 355 1.83 -13.56 -28.03
N PHE A 356 1.82 -14.32 -26.93
CA PHE A 356 2.26 -15.71 -26.91
C PHE A 356 1.28 -16.64 -27.66
N GLY A 357 -0.03 -16.50 -27.43
CA GLY A 357 -1.08 -17.24 -28.13
C GLY A 357 -1.12 -16.97 -29.65
N GLN A 358 -0.71 -15.77 -30.07
CA GLN A 358 -0.58 -15.40 -31.49
C GLN A 358 0.78 -15.74 -32.11
N ARG A 359 1.74 -16.28 -31.33
CA ARG A 359 3.12 -16.58 -31.76
C ARG A 359 3.87 -15.35 -32.29
N ASN A 360 3.59 -14.18 -31.72
CA ASN A 360 4.19 -12.90 -32.09
C ASN A 360 5.59 -12.73 -31.46
N PHE A 361 6.47 -13.72 -31.70
CA PHE A 361 7.79 -13.81 -31.07
C PHE A 361 8.73 -12.60 -31.30
N PRO A 362 8.77 -11.94 -32.48
CA PRO A 362 9.57 -10.72 -32.66
C PRO A 362 9.16 -9.59 -31.71
N TYR A 363 7.86 -9.47 -31.41
CA TYR A 363 7.32 -8.48 -30.48
C TYR A 363 7.65 -8.81 -29.05
N LEU A 364 7.50 -10.07 -28.66
CA LEU A 364 7.89 -10.56 -27.34
C LEU A 364 9.38 -10.32 -27.12
N ASN A 365 10.23 -10.69 -28.06
CA ASN A 365 11.67 -10.43 -27.99
C ASN A 365 11.97 -8.93 -27.84
N THR A 366 11.31 -8.07 -28.63
CA THR A 366 11.46 -6.60 -28.54
C THR A 366 10.95 -6.05 -27.20
N LEU A 367 9.82 -6.55 -26.70
CA LEU A 367 9.26 -6.20 -25.40
C LEU A 367 10.23 -6.60 -24.28
N PHE A 368 10.69 -7.85 -24.23
CA PHE A 368 11.62 -8.32 -23.20
C PHE A 368 12.97 -7.58 -23.25
N GLN A 369 13.51 -7.29 -24.44
CA GLN A 369 14.72 -6.48 -24.64
C GLN A 369 14.53 -4.99 -24.28
N SER A 370 13.30 -4.50 -24.25
CA SER A 370 13.04 -3.11 -23.88
C SER A 370 13.42 -2.86 -22.43
N THR A 371 14.05 -1.71 -22.17
CA THR A 371 14.26 -1.22 -20.81
C THR A 371 12.94 -1.06 -20.05
N LEU A 372 11.82 -0.91 -20.76
CA LEU A 372 10.47 -0.82 -20.21
C LEU A 372 10.00 -2.12 -19.56
N PHE A 373 10.24 -3.28 -20.18
CA PHE A 373 9.89 -4.56 -19.56
C PHE A 373 10.76 -4.83 -18.33
N SER A 374 12.07 -4.59 -18.42
CA SER A 374 12.99 -4.62 -17.25
C SER A 374 12.41 -3.83 -16.07
N ASN A 375 12.00 -2.59 -16.37
CA ASN A 375 11.42 -1.68 -15.40
C ASN A 375 10.10 -2.22 -14.82
N TYR A 376 9.12 -2.53 -15.68
CA TYR A 376 7.80 -3.03 -15.29
C TYR A 376 7.89 -4.30 -14.44
N PHE A 377 8.65 -5.29 -14.91
CA PHE A 377 8.84 -6.59 -14.27
C PHE A 377 9.56 -6.51 -12.91
N THR A 378 10.39 -5.48 -12.71
CA THR A 378 11.07 -5.24 -11.41
C THR A 378 10.21 -4.41 -10.45
N LEU A 379 9.34 -3.55 -10.98
CA LEU A 379 8.73 -2.44 -10.25
C LEU A 379 7.26 -2.69 -9.85
N LEU A 380 6.52 -3.48 -10.65
CA LEU A 380 5.13 -3.90 -10.39
C LEU A 380 5.00 -5.37 -9.96
N LEU A 381 6.06 -6.18 -10.12
CA LEU A 381 6.19 -7.51 -9.52
C LEU A 381 7.40 -7.47 -8.57
N PRO A 382 7.32 -6.76 -7.43
CA PRO A 382 8.46 -6.52 -6.56
C PRO A 382 9.02 -7.81 -5.95
N THR A 383 8.15 -8.76 -5.58
CA THR A 383 8.57 -10.01 -4.96
C THR A 383 9.04 -11.05 -5.98
N THR A 384 9.96 -11.92 -5.57
CA THR A 384 10.39 -13.07 -6.39
C THR A 384 9.25 -14.05 -6.62
N ALA A 385 8.34 -14.21 -5.63
CA ALA A 385 7.17 -15.07 -5.73
C ALA A 385 6.16 -14.60 -6.80
N GLU A 386 5.88 -13.29 -6.91
CA GLU A 386 5.00 -12.75 -7.95
C GLU A 386 5.59 -12.94 -9.36
N ARG A 387 6.89 -12.65 -9.52
CA ARG A 387 7.62 -12.90 -10.77
C ARG A 387 7.62 -14.38 -11.15
N GLN A 388 7.92 -15.26 -10.20
CA GLN A 388 7.92 -16.71 -10.38
C GLN A 388 6.51 -17.22 -10.76
N LYS A 389 5.47 -16.76 -10.07
CA LYS A 389 4.08 -17.13 -10.37
C LYS A 389 3.67 -16.69 -11.79
N LEU A 390 3.99 -15.46 -12.19
CA LEU A 390 3.70 -14.99 -13.55
C LEU A 390 4.44 -15.84 -14.58
N ILE A 391 5.76 -15.99 -14.45
CA ILE A 391 6.58 -16.70 -15.44
C ILE A 391 6.21 -18.19 -15.50
N TYR A 392 5.92 -18.86 -14.38
CA TYR A 392 5.43 -20.25 -14.41
C TYR A 392 4.04 -20.36 -15.01
N SER A 393 3.09 -19.47 -14.70
CA SER A 393 1.77 -19.51 -15.36
C SER A 393 1.90 -19.41 -16.89
N LEU A 394 2.84 -18.58 -17.35
CA LEU A 394 3.16 -18.38 -18.75
C LEU A 394 3.86 -19.61 -19.37
N LEU A 395 4.84 -20.19 -18.68
CA LEU A 395 5.57 -21.38 -19.14
C LEU A 395 4.71 -22.65 -19.20
N THR A 396 3.82 -22.84 -18.23
CA THR A 396 2.92 -24.01 -18.14
C THR A 396 1.89 -23.99 -19.25
N GLN A 397 1.12 -22.91 -19.39
CA GLN A 397 0.07 -22.85 -20.41
C GLN A 397 0.65 -22.78 -21.83
N LEU A 398 1.87 -22.24 -22.03
CA LEU A 398 2.60 -22.37 -23.31
C LEU A 398 2.95 -23.83 -23.65
N HIS A 399 3.26 -24.64 -22.64
CA HIS A 399 3.49 -26.06 -22.82
C HIS A 399 2.19 -26.80 -23.14
N GLU A 400 1.08 -26.46 -22.46
CA GLU A 400 -0.24 -27.06 -22.65
C GLU A 400 -0.85 -26.71 -24.03
N GLU A 401 -0.81 -25.45 -24.46
CA GLU A 401 -1.40 -24.99 -25.73
C GLU A 401 -0.66 -25.52 -26.97
N TYR A 402 0.66 -25.74 -26.86
CA TYR A 402 1.49 -26.10 -28.01
C TYR A 402 2.12 -27.50 -27.97
N GLY A 403 1.94 -28.24 -26.87
CA GLY A 403 2.52 -29.59 -26.71
C GLY A 403 4.04 -29.59 -26.64
N GLY A 404 4.65 -28.47 -26.24
CA GLY A 404 6.10 -28.26 -26.19
C GLY A 404 6.53 -26.87 -26.66
N TYR A 405 7.83 -26.58 -26.52
CA TYR A 405 8.42 -25.29 -26.83
C TYR A 405 9.08 -25.27 -28.21
N THR A 406 8.88 -24.19 -28.99
CA THR A 406 9.59 -23.96 -30.28
C THR A 406 10.94 -23.27 -30.06
N SER A 407 11.78 -23.24 -31.10
CA SER A 407 13.05 -22.49 -31.08
C SER A 407 12.88 -20.99 -30.79
N GLU A 408 11.74 -20.40 -31.15
CA GLU A 408 11.47 -18.97 -30.92
C GLU A 408 11.07 -18.71 -29.45
N HIS A 409 10.32 -19.63 -28.83
CA HIS A 409 10.06 -19.61 -27.39
C HIS A 409 11.38 -19.65 -26.60
N PHE A 410 12.32 -20.51 -27.02
CA PHE A 410 13.63 -20.62 -26.39
C PHE A 410 14.44 -19.32 -26.47
N GLU A 411 14.41 -18.59 -27.59
CA GLU A 411 15.08 -17.28 -27.67
C GLU A 411 14.53 -16.30 -26.61
N ILE A 412 13.21 -16.22 -26.49
CA ILE A 412 12.53 -15.39 -25.49
C ILE A 412 12.86 -15.83 -24.06
N PHE A 413 12.82 -17.12 -23.75
CA PHE A 413 13.13 -17.61 -22.39
C PHE A 413 14.61 -17.46 -22.03
N THR A 414 15.51 -17.34 -23.01
CA THR A 414 16.91 -16.92 -22.77
C THR A 414 17.05 -15.45 -22.40
N HIS A 415 15.98 -14.64 -22.35
CA HIS A 415 16.08 -13.27 -21.89
C HIS A 415 16.33 -13.17 -20.37
N ARG A 416 17.17 -12.23 -19.93
CA ARG A 416 17.65 -12.05 -18.54
C ARG A 416 16.56 -12.13 -17.47
N TYR A 417 15.39 -11.56 -17.71
CA TYR A 417 14.29 -11.52 -16.73
C TYR A 417 13.50 -12.84 -16.62
N ILE A 418 13.58 -13.72 -17.63
CA ILE A 418 12.89 -15.02 -17.66
C ILE A 418 13.87 -16.15 -17.33
N SER A 419 15.13 -16.02 -17.76
CA SER A 419 16.16 -17.06 -17.71
C SER A 419 16.35 -17.73 -16.34
N PRO A 420 16.38 -17.02 -15.20
CA PRO A 420 16.50 -17.68 -13.90
C PRO A 420 15.33 -18.62 -13.61
N TYR A 421 14.09 -18.20 -13.90
CA TYR A 421 12.88 -18.99 -13.67
C TYR A 421 12.78 -20.16 -14.65
N PHE A 422 13.08 -19.94 -15.93
CA PHE A 422 13.09 -21.01 -16.93
C PHE A 422 14.22 -22.01 -16.70
N LEU A 423 15.36 -21.60 -16.13
CA LEU A 423 16.43 -22.50 -15.73
C LEU A 423 15.95 -23.53 -14.68
N VAL A 424 15.01 -23.16 -13.79
CA VAL A 424 14.40 -24.09 -12.81
C VAL A 424 13.51 -25.16 -13.48
N GLU A 425 12.94 -24.86 -14.65
CA GLU A 425 12.25 -25.87 -15.49
C GLU A 425 13.25 -26.72 -16.30
N LEU A 426 14.33 -26.12 -16.80
CA LEU A 426 15.37 -26.83 -17.55
C LEU A 426 16.16 -27.84 -16.71
N ILE A 427 16.24 -27.66 -15.39
CA ILE A 427 16.89 -28.61 -14.46
C ILE A 427 15.96 -29.72 -13.96
N ASP A 428 14.68 -29.72 -14.29
CA ASP A 428 13.85 -30.89 -14.00
C ASP A 428 14.46 -32.13 -14.66
N ARG A 429 14.40 -33.27 -13.97
CA ARG A 429 15.02 -34.54 -14.39
C ARG A 429 14.71 -34.86 -15.85
N ASP A 430 13.43 -34.77 -16.18
CA ASP A 430 12.89 -35.28 -17.40
C ASP A 430 13.16 -34.32 -18.56
N THR A 431 13.12 -33.01 -18.28
CA THR A 431 13.54 -31.96 -19.21
C THR A 431 15.04 -32.04 -19.49
N TYR A 432 15.87 -32.02 -18.45
CA TYR A 432 17.32 -32.00 -18.56
C TYR A 432 17.89 -33.23 -19.29
N MET A 433 17.39 -34.43 -18.95
CA MET A 433 17.85 -35.66 -19.58
C MET A 433 17.44 -35.79 -21.06
N LYS A 434 16.42 -35.03 -21.50
CA LYS A 434 15.97 -34.96 -22.90
C LYS A 434 16.68 -33.86 -23.71
N LEU A 435 17.51 -33.01 -23.10
CA LEU A 435 18.28 -31.99 -23.82
C LEU A 435 19.26 -32.63 -24.82
N GLY A 436 19.02 -32.40 -26.11
CA GLY A 436 19.92 -32.82 -27.20
C GLY A 436 21.13 -31.89 -27.38
N THR A 437 21.01 -30.64 -26.96
CA THR A 437 22.11 -29.65 -26.90
C THR A 437 21.95 -28.78 -25.65
N PHE A 438 23.06 -28.21 -25.16
CA PHE A 438 23.08 -27.34 -23.98
C PHE A 438 23.12 -25.85 -24.31
N GLU A 439 22.91 -25.45 -25.57
CA GLU A 439 23.02 -24.04 -25.97
C GLU A 439 22.01 -23.16 -25.22
N LEU A 440 20.75 -23.61 -25.17
CA LEU A 440 19.65 -22.98 -24.42
C LEU A 440 19.98 -22.89 -22.92
N TYR A 441 20.36 -24.02 -22.33
CA TYR A 441 20.75 -24.11 -20.91
C TYR A 441 21.90 -23.16 -20.57
N ASN A 442 22.96 -23.13 -21.39
CA ASN A 442 24.10 -22.22 -21.19
C ASN A 442 23.73 -20.76 -21.38
N LYS A 443 22.81 -20.42 -22.30
CA LYS A 443 22.29 -19.05 -22.46
C LYS A 443 21.50 -18.62 -21.23
N CYS A 444 20.57 -19.45 -20.74
CA CYS A 444 19.83 -19.17 -19.51
C CYS A 444 20.77 -19.06 -18.29
N LEU A 445 21.76 -19.95 -18.19
CA LEU A 445 22.78 -19.89 -17.13
C LEU A 445 23.64 -18.62 -17.24
N ALA A 446 24.10 -18.23 -18.44
CA ALA A 446 24.87 -17.02 -18.65
C ALA A 446 24.08 -15.75 -18.31
N ASN A 447 22.77 -15.75 -18.57
CA ASN A 447 21.87 -14.62 -18.31
C ASN A 447 21.26 -14.64 -16.89
N SER A 448 21.56 -15.65 -16.07
CA SER A 448 21.18 -15.72 -14.65
C SER A 448 22.35 -15.37 -13.75
N THR A 449 22.13 -14.49 -12.77
CA THR A 449 23.14 -14.18 -11.73
C THR A 449 23.10 -15.11 -10.54
N GLN A 450 24.21 -15.13 -9.78
CA GLN A 450 24.28 -15.80 -8.49
C GLN A 450 23.18 -15.30 -7.53
N TYR A 451 22.93 -13.99 -7.47
CA TYR A 451 21.83 -13.42 -6.67
C TYR A 451 20.43 -13.91 -7.09
N GLU A 452 20.15 -14.04 -8.39
CA GLU A 452 18.86 -14.56 -8.87
C GLU A 452 18.70 -16.06 -8.57
N LEU A 453 19.78 -16.85 -8.66
CA LEU A 453 19.79 -18.26 -8.23
C LEU A 453 19.60 -18.41 -6.72
N GLU A 454 20.24 -17.54 -5.94
CA GLU A 454 20.10 -17.47 -4.47
C GLU A 454 18.65 -17.20 -4.08
N LEU A 455 18.03 -16.16 -4.65
CA LEU A 455 16.62 -15.83 -4.45
C LEU A 455 15.68 -16.99 -4.84
N LEU A 456 15.97 -17.69 -5.94
CA LEU A 456 15.17 -18.85 -6.34
C LEU A 456 15.30 -19.99 -5.33
N SER A 457 16.50 -20.23 -4.78
CA SER A 457 16.77 -21.28 -3.78
C SER A 457 16.17 -21.01 -2.39
N GLN A 458 15.56 -19.84 -2.16
CA GLN A 458 14.80 -19.53 -0.95
C GLN A 458 13.43 -20.21 -0.94
N SER A 459 12.87 -20.56 -2.11
CA SER A 459 11.66 -21.39 -2.17
C SER A 459 12.01 -22.87 -1.96
N GLN A 460 11.36 -23.51 -1.00
CA GLN A 460 11.52 -24.95 -0.70
C GLN A 460 11.32 -25.84 -1.95
N GLU A 461 10.36 -25.49 -2.82
CA GLU A 461 10.10 -26.24 -4.05
C GLU A 461 11.32 -26.18 -5.01
N ASN A 462 11.91 -25.00 -5.17
CA ASN A 462 13.08 -24.81 -6.03
C ASN A 462 14.33 -25.44 -5.42
N GLU A 463 14.48 -25.37 -4.10
CA GLU A 463 15.54 -26.06 -3.35
C GLU A 463 15.49 -27.57 -3.57
N GLU A 464 14.32 -28.19 -3.45
CA GLU A 464 14.15 -29.61 -3.76
C GLU A 464 14.50 -29.92 -5.24
N ARG A 465 14.10 -29.06 -6.19
CA ARG A 465 14.48 -29.21 -7.60
C ARG A 465 16.01 -29.12 -7.78
N PHE A 466 16.69 -28.18 -7.14
CA PHE A 466 18.16 -28.07 -7.17
C PHE A 466 18.85 -29.29 -6.55
N ILE A 467 18.38 -29.79 -5.40
CA ILE A 467 18.93 -30.99 -4.74
C ILE A 467 18.73 -32.25 -5.60
N ARG A 468 17.54 -32.41 -6.20
CA ARG A 468 17.28 -33.50 -7.16
C ARG A 468 18.20 -33.39 -8.38
N PHE A 469 18.36 -32.19 -8.95
CA PHE A 469 19.26 -31.93 -10.08
C PHE A 469 20.72 -32.28 -9.76
N MET A 470 21.24 -31.87 -8.60
CA MET A 470 22.59 -32.22 -8.15
C MET A 470 22.78 -33.75 -8.11
N LYS A 471 21.86 -34.48 -7.47
CA LYS A 471 21.88 -35.95 -7.42
C LYS A 471 21.86 -36.58 -8.82
N TYR A 472 21.08 -36.05 -9.77
CA TYR A 472 21.07 -36.56 -11.14
C TYR A 472 22.40 -36.37 -11.85
N VAL A 473 23.03 -35.20 -11.71
CA VAL A 473 24.31 -34.88 -12.35
C VAL A 473 25.46 -35.71 -11.75
N GLU A 474 25.42 -36.02 -10.46
CA GLU A 474 26.44 -36.85 -9.80
C GLU A 474 26.44 -38.32 -10.25
N ILE A 475 25.26 -38.89 -10.54
CA ILE A 475 25.09 -40.30 -10.96
C ILE A 475 25.67 -40.56 -12.37
N LEU A 476 25.80 -39.52 -13.20
CA LEU A 476 26.32 -39.64 -14.57
C LEU A 476 27.83 -39.91 -14.60
N SER A 477 28.35 -40.50 -15.68
CA SER A 477 29.81 -40.66 -15.86
C SER A 477 30.50 -39.30 -16.03
N GLU A 478 31.76 -39.18 -15.61
CA GLU A 478 32.53 -37.92 -15.72
C GLU A 478 32.70 -37.43 -17.16
N GLU A 479 32.70 -38.36 -18.12
CA GLU A 479 32.77 -38.09 -19.56
C GLU A 479 31.40 -37.73 -20.18
N ASP A 480 30.29 -37.81 -19.43
CA ASP A 480 28.96 -37.46 -19.97
C ASP A 480 28.87 -35.92 -20.15
N PRO A 481 28.55 -35.41 -21.36
CA PRO A 481 28.34 -33.98 -21.56
C PRO A 481 27.25 -33.39 -20.63
N LYS A 482 26.23 -34.17 -20.24
CA LYS A 482 25.24 -33.77 -19.21
C LYS A 482 25.90 -33.53 -17.86
N ARG A 483 26.92 -34.31 -17.49
CA ARG A 483 27.64 -34.08 -16.23
C ARG A 483 28.52 -32.85 -16.29
N ILE A 484 29.25 -32.68 -17.40
CA ILE A 484 30.13 -31.53 -17.63
C ILE A 484 29.34 -30.21 -17.63
N GLU A 485 28.21 -30.19 -18.32
CA GLU A 485 27.37 -29.00 -18.44
C GLU A 485 26.58 -28.73 -17.15
N GLY A 486 26.04 -29.78 -16.51
CA GLY A 486 25.34 -29.67 -15.23
C GLY A 486 26.24 -29.16 -14.10
N LYS A 487 27.51 -29.59 -14.08
CA LYS A 487 28.52 -29.06 -13.14
C LYS A 487 28.63 -27.55 -13.18
N LYS A 488 28.48 -26.88 -14.33
CA LYS A 488 28.58 -25.39 -14.41
C LYS A 488 27.55 -24.65 -13.58
N LEU A 489 26.32 -25.18 -13.47
CA LEU A 489 25.30 -24.62 -12.58
C LEU A 489 25.55 -25.06 -11.14
N ILE A 490 25.94 -26.32 -10.93
CA ILE A 490 26.24 -26.84 -9.60
C ILE A 490 27.39 -26.07 -8.93
N ASP A 491 28.45 -25.73 -9.66
CA ASP A 491 29.55 -24.88 -9.19
C ASP A 491 29.04 -23.48 -8.79
N ARG A 492 28.08 -22.91 -9.53
CA ARG A 492 27.45 -21.63 -9.17
C ARG A 492 26.48 -21.74 -7.98
N ILE A 493 25.82 -22.88 -7.82
CA ILE A 493 24.95 -23.17 -6.66
C ILE A 493 25.80 -23.43 -5.41
N PHE A 494 26.89 -24.18 -5.51
CA PHE A 494 27.83 -24.40 -4.40
C PHE A 494 28.60 -23.14 -3.99
N ASN A 495 28.71 -22.14 -4.87
CA ASN A 495 29.19 -20.81 -4.47
C ASN A 495 28.17 -20.03 -3.61
N LEU A 496 26.91 -20.47 -3.51
CA LEU A 496 25.93 -19.93 -2.55
C LEU A 496 26.18 -20.54 -1.17
N ASP A 497 26.19 -19.70 -0.13
CA ASP A 497 26.53 -20.12 1.24
C ASP A 497 25.64 -21.27 1.74
N LYS A 498 24.35 -21.26 1.36
CA LYS A 498 23.36 -22.30 1.69
C LYS A 498 23.74 -23.72 1.21
N PHE A 499 24.56 -23.86 0.17
CA PHE A 499 24.93 -25.16 -0.39
C PHE A 499 26.40 -25.56 -0.12
N LYS A 500 27.26 -24.67 0.40
CA LYS A 500 28.68 -24.96 0.68
C LYS A 500 28.87 -26.16 1.64
N GLU A 501 27.99 -26.29 2.63
CA GLU A 501 28.01 -27.40 3.60
C GLU A 501 27.68 -28.76 2.95
N LEU A 502 26.86 -28.78 1.89
CA LEU A 502 26.53 -30.01 1.15
C LEU A 502 27.69 -30.50 0.27
N GLY A 503 28.54 -29.60 -0.23
CA GLY A 503 29.66 -29.94 -1.12
C GLY A 503 30.95 -30.38 -0.41
N THR A 504 31.14 -29.99 0.86
CA THR A 504 32.38 -30.27 1.62
C THR A 504 32.31 -31.57 2.43
N GLY A 505 31.12 -31.97 2.89
CA GLY A 505 30.90 -33.21 3.63
C GLY A 505 30.61 -34.40 2.73
N GLY A 506 31.64 -35.15 2.30
CA GLY A 506 31.55 -36.36 1.46
C GLY A 506 30.83 -37.59 2.07
N ALA A 507 29.90 -37.38 3.01
CA ALA A 507 29.13 -38.39 3.72
C ALA A 507 27.60 -38.11 3.74
N SER A 508 27.13 -36.97 3.21
CA SER A 508 25.78 -36.43 3.47
C SER A 508 24.64 -36.99 2.59
N MET A 509 24.83 -38.13 1.88
CA MET A 509 23.76 -38.72 1.05
C MET A 509 23.02 -39.91 1.70
N GLN A 510 23.31 -40.26 2.96
CA GLN A 510 22.65 -41.35 3.71
C GLN A 510 21.57 -40.88 4.72
N LEU A 511 21.33 -39.57 4.84
CA LEU A 511 20.53 -38.98 5.94
C LEU A 511 19.01 -38.93 5.74
N TYR A 512 18.45 -39.64 4.75
CA TYR A 512 17.00 -39.63 4.46
C TYR A 512 16.28 -40.99 4.60
N ASP A 513 16.96 -42.07 5.02
CA ASP A 513 16.38 -43.43 5.06
C ASP A 513 16.01 -43.94 6.48
N ASN A 514 16.21 -43.15 7.55
CA ASN A 514 16.10 -43.63 8.94
C ASN A 514 15.09 -42.86 9.81
N GLU A 515 13.79 -43.03 9.57
CA GLU A 515 12.72 -42.73 10.53
C GLU A 515 11.96 -44.00 10.95
N SER A 516 12.42 -44.67 12.02
CA SER A 516 11.63 -45.65 12.81
C SER A 516 12.42 -46.20 14.00
N GLN A 517 12.25 -45.64 15.21
CA GLN A 517 12.15 -46.35 16.51
C GLN A 517 11.99 -45.38 17.70
N ILE A 518 11.68 -45.92 18.90
CA ILE A 518 10.82 -45.33 19.94
C ILE A 518 11.36 -45.67 21.36
N LEU A 519 11.13 -44.78 22.37
CA LEU A 519 11.25 -44.94 23.86
C LEU A 519 12.71 -45.08 24.43
N GLU A 520 13.09 -44.71 25.68
CA GLU A 520 12.40 -44.59 26.98
C GLU A 520 13.29 -43.93 28.10
N GLU A 521 12.70 -43.56 29.26
CA GLU A 521 13.28 -43.28 30.62
C GLU A 521 14.32 -42.13 30.83
N GLU A 522 14.54 -41.53 32.01
CA GLU A 522 13.80 -41.06 33.21
C GLU A 522 14.88 -40.50 34.21
N GLY A 523 14.60 -39.50 35.08
CA GLY A 523 15.59 -39.03 36.09
C GLY A 523 15.24 -37.72 36.82
N ILE A 524 15.54 -37.61 38.13
CA ILE A 524 14.85 -36.71 39.09
C ILE A 524 15.82 -35.90 40.01
N VAL A 525 15.35 -34.77 40.60
CA VAL A 525 15.65 -34.20 41.97
C VAL A 525 16.29 -32.78 42.08
N ASP A 526 15.50 -31.81 42.60
CA ASP A 526 15.71 -30.69 43.60
C ASP A 526 17.02 -29.83 43.67
N GLU A 527 17.16 -28.67 44.36
CA GLU A 527 16.32 -27.89 45.31
C GLU A 527 16.75 -26.38 45.44
N GLY A 528 15.86 -25.49 45.93
CA GLY A 528 16.18 -24.19 46.59
C GLY A 528 16.73 -23.00 45.75
N GLY A 529 16.59 -21.71 46.10
CA GLY A 529 15.94 -21.00 47.21
C GLY A 529 15.90 -19.47 46.92
N ALA A 530 15.15 -18.64 47.68
CA ALA A 530 14.76 -17.28 47.28
C ALA A 530 15.21 -16.14 48.23
N HIS A 531 15.29 -14.89 47.74
CA HIS A 531 14.94 -13.60 48.41
C HIS A 531 15.00 -12.44 47.37
N SER A 532 14.00 -11.55 47.19
CA SER A 532 13.60 -10.37 48.00
C SER A 532 14.66 -9.22 47.95
N VAL A 533 14.37 -7.91 47.73
CA VAL A 533 13.12 -7.12 47.74
C VAL A 533 13.35 -5.70 47.14
N GLN A 534 12.33 -5.07 46.51
CA GLN A 534 11.93 -3.62 46.38
C GLN A 534 12.96 -2.44 46.43
N VAL A 535 12.72 -1.18 46.00
CA VAL A 535 11.74 -0.41 45.17
C VAL A 535 12.34 1.00 44.99
N ALA A 536 12.11 1.69 43.85
CA ALA A 536 11.96 3.16 43.84
C ALA A 536 11.31 3.69 42.54
N MET A 537 10.18 4.39 42.66
CA MET A 537 9.64 5.32 41.65
C MET A 537 9.76 6.75 42.18
N MET A 538 9.97 7.74 41.30
CA MET A 538 9.31 9.05 41.46
C MET A 538 9.23 9.86 40.14
N VAL A 539 7.99 10.06 39.68
CA VAL A 539 7.31 11.36 39.47
C VAL A 539 7.94 12.44 38.58
N HIS A 540 7.22 12.81 37.51
CA HIS A 540 7.22 14.13 36.88
C HIS A 540 5.79 14.61 36.57
N GLY A 541 5.55 15.93 36.61
CA GLY A 541 4.22 16.55 36.67
C GLY A 541 3.43 16.62 35.35
N LYS A 542 2.10 16.74 35.47
CA LYS A 542 1.16 16.83 34.33
C LYS A 542 0.84 18.28 33.95
N GLN A 543 1.08 18.65 32.69
CA GLN A 543 0.31 19.73 32.04
C GLN A 543 -1.11 19.22 31.73
N GLN A 544 -2.13 20.08 31.81
CA GLN A 544 -3.48 19.74 31.35
C GLN A 544 -3.48 19.59 29.83
N ARG A 545 -3.77 18.38 29.35
CA ARG A 545 -3.94 18.07 27.92
C ARG A 545 -5.42 18.10 27.55
N GLN A 546 -5.72 18.43 26.29
CA GLN A 546 -7.07 18.36 25.77
C GLN A 546 -7.55 16.90 25.68
N ARG A 547 -8.86 16.68 25.73
CA ARG A 547 -9.46 15.34 25.71
C ARG A 547 -9.62 14.86 24.27
N PHE A 548 -9.31 13.58 24.05
CA PHE A 548 -9.33 12.93 22.73
C PHE A 548 -10.62 13.12 21.92
N LYS A 549 -11.79 13.21 22.57
CA LYS A 549 -13.11 13.47 21.96
C LYS A 549 -13.19 14.68 21.00
N GLN A 550 -12.20 15.56 21.00
CA GLN A 550 -12.16 16.77 20.18
C GLN A 550 -11.30 16.61 18.90
N PHE A 551 -10.75 15.42 18.62
CA PHE A 551 -10.00 15.18 17.38
C PHE A 551 -10.95 15.15 16.18
N ASP A 552 -10.97 16.24 15.41
CA ASP A 552 -11.74 16.35 14.18
C ASP A 552 -10.96 15.72 13.02
N VAL A 553 -11.21 14.42 12.77
CA VAL A 553 -10.55 13.63 11.72
C VAL A 553 -10.78 14.25 10.33
N LYS A 554 -11.98 14.77 10.06
CA LYS A 554 -12.31 15.38 8.76
C LYS A 554 -11.49 16.65 8.55
N ARG A 555 -11.36 17.49 9.59
CA ARG A 555 -10.51 18.69 9.54
C ARG A 555 -9.03 18.38 9.44
N PHE A 556 -8.57 17.32 10.09
CA PHE A 556 -7.18 16.85 9.99
C PHE A 556 -6.81 16.49 8.54
N PHE A 557 -7.61 15.65 7.87
CA PHE A 557 -7.37 15.31 6.46
C PHE A 557 -7.62 16.49 5.51
N ALA A 558 -8.57 17.39 5.81
CA ALA A 558 -8.72 18.63 5.06
C ALA A 558 -7.44 19.50 5.09
N PHE A 559 -6.70 19.52 6.21
CA PHE A 559 -5.40 20.20 6.27
C PHE A 559 -4.32 19.52 5.42
N PHE A 560 -4.35 18.19 5.26
CA PHE A 560 -3.46 17.48 4.32
C PHE A 560 -3.75 17.87 2.87
N ALA A 561 -5.02 17.78 2.44
CA ALA A 561 -5.44 18.13 1.10
C ALA A 561 -5.12 19.60 0.72
N THR A 562 -5.19 20.50 1.71
CA THR A 562 -4.84 21.94 1.55
C THR A 562 -3.37 22.28 1.84
N LYS A 563 -2.53 21.28 2.17
CA LYS A 563 -1.10 21.42 2.51
C LYS A 563 -0.81 22.39 3.66
N HIS A 564 -1.74 22.48 4.62
CA HIS A 564 -1.64 23.32 5.83
C HIS A 564 -0.77 22.65 6.91
N GLU A 565 0.54 22.52 6.64
CA GLU A 565 1.51 21.83 7.51
C GLU A 565 1.53 22.33 8.95
N ALA A 566 1.47 23.65 9.15
CA ALA A 566 1.56 24.25 10.47
C ALA A 566 0.35 23.88 11.34
N GLU A 567 -0.84 23.80 10.73
CA GLU A 567 -2.09 23.39 11.34
C GLU A 567 -2.10 21.89 11.65
N ILE A 568 -1.59 21.03 10.75
CA ILE A 568 -1.41 19.59 11.01
C ILE A 568 -0.47 19.40 12.21
N ILE A 569 0.70 20.04 12.19
CA ILE A 569 1.69 19.98 13.29
C ILE A 569 1.08 20.52 14.59
N ALA A 570 0.33 21.63 14.53
CA ALA A 570 -0.33 22.21 15.71
C ALA A 570 -1.42 21.29 16.28
N LEU A 571 -2.14 20.53 15.43
CA LEU A 571 -3.08 19.50 15.87
C LEU A 571 -2.32 18.33 16.51
N LEU A 572 -1.35 17.74 15.81
CA LEU A 572 -0.56 16.60 16.31
C LEU A 572 0.12 16.89 17.65
N LYS A 573 0.62 18.12 17.87
CA LYS A 573 1.21 18.57 19.15
C LYS A 573 0.26 18.50 20.35
N GLN A 574 -1.06 18.42 20.13
CA GLN A 574 -2.07 18.32 21.20
C GLN A 574 -2.21 16.89 21.75
N TYR A 575 -1.78 15.89 20.99
CA TYR A 575 -1.97 14.46 21.26
C TYR A 575 -0.65 13.73 21.54
N GLN A 576 -0.71 12.51 22.07
CA GLN A 576 0.42 11.57 22.05
C GLN A 576 0.34 10.69 20.80
N LEU A 577 1.47 10.19 20.29
CA LEU A 577 1.43 9.26 19.14
C LEU A 577 0.69 7.95 19.47
N GLN A 578 0.60 7.57 20.75
CA GLN A 578 -0.22 6.44 21.17
C GLN A 578 -1.69 6.70 20.81
N ASP A 579 -2.19 7.88 21.15
CA ASP A 579 -3.49 8.40 20.76
C ASP A 579 -3.63 8.58 19.24
N LEU A 580 -2.52 8.65 18.47
CA LEU A 580 -2.52 8.75 17.00
C LEU A 580 -2.47 7.39 16.29
N TYR A 581 -2.26 6.27 17.00
CA TYR A 581 -2.31 4.94 16.36
C TYR A 581 -3.69 4.61 15.80
N PHE A 582 -4.77 5.21 16.30
CA PHE A 582 -6.10 5.12 15.69
C PHE A 582 -6.14 5.59 14.24
N LEU A 583 -5.27 6.54 13.82
CA LEU A 583 -5.21 7.01 12.43
C LEU A 583 -4.81 5.90 11.46
N ARG A 584 -4.10 4.86 11.92
CA ARG A 584 -3.78 3.66 11.12
C ARG A 584 -5.02 2.81 10.78
N GLN A 585 -6.15 2.98 11.48
CA GLN A 585 -7.33 2.12 11.33
C GLN A 585 -8.45 2.75 10.46
N PHE A 586 -8.27 3.97 9.95
CA PHE A 586 -9.25 4.63 9.07
C PHE A 586 -9.07 4.27 7.58
N SER A 587 -9.02 2.97 7.26
CA SER A 587 -9.14 2.51 5.86
C SER A 587 -10.42 3.04 5.20
N SER A 588 -11.51 3.14 5.95
CA SER A 588 -12.81 3.63 5.47
C SER A 588 -12.85 5.12 5.13
N MET A 589 -11.81 5.91 5.45
CA MET A 589 -11.67 7.30 4.97
C MET A 589 -10.70 7.45 3.80
N GLU A 590 -10.07 6.36 3.33
CA GLU A 590 -9.24 6.42 2.13
C GLU A 590 -10.03 6.92 0.93
N SER A 591 -11.28 6.51 0.73
CA SER A 591 -12.12 7.06 -0.35
C SER A 591 -12.19 8.58 -0.31
N THR A 592 -12.36 9.18 0.88
CA THR A 592 -12.52 10.64 1.01
C THR A 592 -11.21 11.41 0.81
N VAL A 593 -10.06 10.76 1.01
CA VAL A 593 -8.73 11.33 0.79
C VAL A 593 -8.26 11.08 -0.64
N LEU A 594 -8.55 9.91 -1.21
CA LEU A 594 -8.38 9.55 -2.63
C LEU A 594 -9.20 10.48 -3.53
N ASP A 595 -10.50 10.63 -3.26
CA ASP A 595 -11.39 11.60 -3.93
C ASP A 595 -10.80 13.02 -3.93
N GLN A 596 -10.09 13.40 -2.86
CA GLN A 596 -9.42 14.70 -2.78
C GLN A 596 -8.05 14.73 -3.49
N CYS A 597 -7.31 13.62 -3.51
CA CYS A 597 -6.03 13.47 -4.22
C CYS A 597 -6.19 13.49 -5.75
N TRP A 598 -7.29 12.92 -6.27
CA TRP A 598 -7.61 12.87 -7.71
C TRP A 598 -7.75 14.26 -8.37
N ASN A 599 -7.72 15.35 -7.58
CA ASN A 599 -7.74 16.73 -8.10
C ASN A 599 -6.35 17.30 -8.43
N LEU A 600 -5.26 16.57 -8.14
CA LEU A 600 -3.90 16.99 -8.50
C LEU A 600 -3.50 16.43 -9.88
N GLN A 601 -3.86 17.17 -10.93
CA GLN A 601 -3.39 16.94 -12.29
C GLN A 601 -1.86 17.09 -12.37
N ASP A 602 -1.15 15.99 -12.65
CA ASP A 602 -0.01 15.91 -13.60
C ASP A 602 0.71 14.52 -13.57
N ASP A 603 0.72 13.80 -12.44
CA ASP A 603 1.50 12.55 -12.24
C ASP A 603 0.65 11.35 -11.68
N GLY A 604 -0.68 11.39 -11.78
CA GLY A 604 -1.60 10.61 -10.93
C GLY A 604 -1.59 9.06 -11.02
N ASN A 605 -1.35 8.46 -12.19
CA ASN A 605 -1.81 7.08 -12.43
C ASN A 605 -0.90 5.99 -11.86
N PHE A 606 0.40 6.25 -11.67
CA PHE A 606 1.28 5.29 -10.99
C PHE A 606 1.02 5.23 -9.46
N VAL A 607 0.34 6.24 -8.92
CA VAL A 607 -0.12 6.23 -7.52
C VAL A 607 -1.27 5.24 -7.35
N GLU A 608 -2.15 5.07 -8.33
CA GLU A 608 -3.26 4.09 -8.27
C GLU A 608 -2.71 2.66 -8.17
N ALA A 609 -1.79 2.26 -9.06
CA ALA A 609 -1.14 0.95 -8.99
C ALA A 609 -0.39 0.70 -7.66
N ILE A 610 0.12 1.76 -7.02
CA ILE A 610 0.73 1.68 -5.69
C ILE A 610 -0.32 1.53 -4.58
N LEU A 611 -1.43 2.27 -4.64
CA LEU A 611 -2.46 2.27 -3.61
C LEU A 611 -3.34 1.01 -3.67
N ASP A 612 -3.61 0.47 -4.85
CA ASP A 612 -4.29 -0.81 -5.03
C ASP A 612 -3.47 -1.99 -4.46
N VAL A 613 -2.13 -1.93 -4.56
CA VAL A 613 -1.23 -2.99 -4.09
C VAL A 613 -0.88 -2.86 -2.59
N HIS A 614 -0.67 -1.64 -2.09
CA HIS A 614 -0.21 -1.41 -0.71
C HIS A 614 -1.33 -1.01 0.27
N GLY A 615 -2.49 -0.59 -0.25
CA GLY A 615 -3.78 -0.53 0.45
C GLY A 615 -3.94 0.43 1.61
N GLN A 616 -2.86 1.02 2.16
CA GLN A 616 -2.85 2.06 3.21
C GLN A 616 -1.53 2.86 3.21
N LEU A 617 -1.60 4.20 3.13
CA LEU A 617 -0.47 5.07 3.46
C LEU A 617 -0.46 5.47 4.95
N ASN A 618 0.68 5.29 5.62
CA ASN A 618 0.88 5.79 6.97
C ASN A 618 1.11 7.31 7.00
N LEU A 619 1.10 7.92 8.20
CA LEU A 619 1.15 9.37 8.37
C LEU A 619 2.41 10.05 7.77
N LEU A 620 3.54 9.35 7.72
CA LEU A 620 4.76 9.87 7.07
C LEU A 620 4.73 9.65 5.57
N GLN A 621 4.23 8.50 5.10
CA GLN A 621 4.00 8.29 3.68
C GLN A 621 3.04 9.34 3.11
N LEU A 622 1.99 9.72 3.85
CA LEU A 622 1.14 10.87 3.53
C LEU A 622 1.90 12.21 3.55
N ALA A 623 2.77 12.45 4.55
CA ALA A 623 3.59 13.66 4.59
C ALA A 623 4.56 13.74 3.38
N ILE A 624 5.15 12.62 2.97
CA ILE A 624 6.00 12.49 1.78
C ILE A 624 5.16 12.72 0.51
N TYR A 625 4.00 12.06 0.42
CA TYR A 625 3.06 12.11 -0.71
C TYR A 625 2.62 13.54 -1.04
N TYR A 626 2.14 14.28 -0.05
CA TYR A 626 1.73 15.67 -0.24
C TYR A 626 2.91 16.67 -0.31
N ASN A 627 4.16 16.19 -0.20
CA ASN A 627 5.41 16.97 -0.12
C ASN A 627 5.44 17.97 1.05
N LEU A 628 5.01 17.52 2.24
CA LEU A 628 4.87 18.30 3.46
C LEU A 628 6.17 18.26 4.28
N GLY A 629 7.19 19.01 3.82
CA GLY A 629 8.56 18.87 4.30
C GLY A 629 8.78 19.18 5.79
N ASN A 630 8.05 20.12 6.39
CA ASN A 630 8.14 20.40 7.82
C ASN A 630 7.33 19.39 8.64
N LEU A 631 6.23 18.87 8.10
CA LEU A 631 5.51 17.77 8.72
C LEU A 631 6.35 16.49 8.76
N PHE A 632 7.01 16.14 7.65
CA PHE A 632 7.97 15.05 7.57
C PHE A 632 9.08 15.19 8.63
N LYS A 633 9.73 16.36 8.71
CA LYS A 633 10.73 16.65 9.76
C LYS A 633 10.14 16.59 11.16
N TYR A 634 8.93 17.11 11.35
CA TYR A 634 8.25 17.08 12.65
C TYR A 634 7.99 15.64 13.09
N LEU A 635 7.49 14.78 12.20
CA LEU A 635 7.20 13.37 12.50
C LEU A 635 8.47 12.57 12.83
N LEU A 636 9.60 12.83 12.17
CA LEU A 636 10.86 12.11 12.41
C LEU A 636 11.69 12.64 13.58
N PHE A 637 11.77 13.97 13.77
CA PHE A 637 12.72 14.58 14.70
C PHE A 637 12.07 15.26 15.91
N ASP A 638 10.99 16.03 15.70
CA ASP A 638 10.44 16.91 16.73
C ASP A 638 9.28 16.28 17.54
N HIS A 639 8.58 15.29 16.99
CA HIS A 639 7.42 14.64 17.61
C HIS A 639 7.87 13.70 18.75
N LYS A 640 8.35 14.28 19.86
CA LYS A 640 8.87 13.61 21.06
C LYS A 640 9.89 12.50 20.74
N PRO A 641 11.20 12.73 20.93
CA PRO A 641 12.29 11.84 20.48
C PRO A 641 12.45 10.52 21.28
N GLN A 642 11.35 9.85 21.62
CA GLN A 642 11.29 8.51 22.21
C GLN A 642 10.66 7.49 21.25
N GLN A 643 10.44 7.87 19.99
CA GLN A 643 9.76 7.05 18.99
C GLN A 643 10.76 6.62 17.93
N ASP A 644 10.91 5.31 17.81
CA ASP A 644 11.77 4.72 16.81
C ASP A 644 11.08 4.85 15.43
N PRO A 645 11.74 5.44 14.41
CA PRO A 645 11.15 5.63 13.09
C PRO A 645 10.72 4.32 12.40
N ARG A 646 11.11 3.13 12.91
CA ARG A 646 10.48 1.83 12.57
C ARG A 646 8.94 1.91 12.46
N ILE A 647 8.26 2.53 13.44
CA ILE A 647 6.78 2.70 13.46
C ILE A 647 6.28 3.52 12.25
N ILE A 648 7.13 4.43 11.80
CA ILE A 648 6.81 5.47 10.84
C ILE A 648 7.18 5.00 9.41
N LEU A 649 8.15 4.09 9.27
CA LEU A 649 8.49 3.44 8.00
C LEU A 649 7.71 2.14 7.74
N SER A 650 7.28 1.41 8.77
CA SER A 650 6.48 0.19 8.61
C SER A 650 5.13 0.49 7.94
N THR A 651 4.84 -0.15 6.81
CA THR A 651 3.48 -0.28 6.28
C THR A 651 2.62 -1.08 7.26
N THR A 652 1.33 -0.77 7.33
CA THR A 652 0.37 -1.44 8.23
C THR A 652 -0.09 -2.81 7.73
N HIS A 653 0.06 -3.05 6.43
CA HIS A 653 -0.26 -4.32 5.78
C HIS A 653 0.98 -5.11 5.43
N SER A 654 0.78 -6.43 5.29
CA SER A 654 1.79 -7.45 5.01
C SER A 654 2.44 -7.38 3.63
N SER A 655 2.33 -6.26 2.90
CA SER A 655 3.06 -6.06 1.65
C SER A 655 4.56 -6.01 1.95
N GLN A 656 5.29 -7.02 1.49
CA GLN A 656 6.66 -7.35 1.89
C GLN A 656 7.77 -6.36 1.46
N ASP A 657 7.43 -5.14 1.04
CA ASP A 657 8.40 -4.15 0.56
C ASP A 657 8.78 -3.12 1.65
N PRO A 658 9.87 -3.32 2.41
CA PRO A 658 10.34 -2.32 3.37
C PRO A 658 10.97 -1.09 2.68
N THR A 659 11.15 -1.10 1.36
CA THR A 659 11.72 0.01 0.58
C THR A 659 10.66 1.01 0.12
N PHE A 660 9.36 0.67 0.21
CA PHE A 660 8.26 1.45 -0.34
C PHE A 660 8.30 2.94 0.03
N THR A 661 8.50 3.27 1.32
CA THR A 661 8.55 4.67 1.78
C THR A 661 9.69 5.48 1.16
N LEU A 662 10.85 4.85 0.89
CA LEU A 662 11.97 5.47 0.18
C LEU A 662 11.67 5.61 -1.32
N ARG A 663 11.09 4.58 -1.95
CA ARG A 663 10.67 4.60 -3.37
C ARG A 663 9.67 5.74 -3.61
N LEU A 664 8.70 5.92 -2.71
CA LEU A 664 7.72 7.02 -2.73
C LEU A 664 8.40 8.41 -2.70
N ALA A 665 9.41 8.60 -1.83
CA ALA A 665 10.16 9.86 -1.78
C ALA A 665 10.98 10.13 -3.06
N LEU A 666 11.59 9.09 -3.63
CA LEU A 666 12.33 9.18 -4.91
C LEU A 666 11.40 9.51 -6.09
N GLN A 667 10.24 8.83 -6.16
CA GLN A 667 9.22 8.99 -7.19
C GLN A 667 8.68 10.42 -7.26
N LEU A 668 8.40 11.01 -6.09
CA LEU A 668 7.94 12.39 -5.97
C LEU A 668 9.08 13.41 -6.11
N LYS A 669 10.26 12.95 -6.58
CA LYS A 669 11.49 13.74 -6.80
C LYS A 669 11.93 14.49 -5.54
N ASN A 670 11.54 13.99 -4.37
CA ASN A 670 11.80 14.59 -3.07
C ASN A 670 13.18 14.14 -2.54
N GLN A 671 14.21 14.48 -3.31
CA GLN A 671 15.61 14.14 -3.04
C GLN A 671 16.06 14.43 -1.60
N PRO A 672 15.73 15.59 -0.98
CA PRO A 672 16.15 15.86 0.40
C PRO A 672 15.50 14.91 1.41
N THR A 673 14.23 14.56 1.19
CA THR A 673 13.46 13.64 2.05
C THR A 673 13.99 12.22 1.96
N PHE A 674 14.30 11.74 0.75
CA PHE A 674 14.99 10.46 0.55
C PHE A 674 16.35 10.44 1.26
N LEU A 675 17.20 11.44 1.03
CA LEU A 675 18.54 11.51 1.64
C LEU A 675 18.46 11.64 3.16
N THR A 676 17.49 12.37 3.71
CA THR A 676 17.25 12.47 5.16
C THR A 676 16.91 11.09 5.73
N MET A 677 15.97 10.35 5.10
CA MET A 677 15.63 8.99 5.55
C MET A 677 16.83 8.05 5.47
N TRP A 678 17.51 8.03 4.33
CA TRP A 678 18.62 7.11 4.08
C TRP A 678 19.82 7.40 4.98
N CYS A 679 20.26 8.66 5.10
CA CYS A 679 21.50 9.03 5.78
C CYS A 679 21.37 9.18 7.30
N ASP A 680 20.25 9.70 7.80
CA ASP A 680 20.10 9.98 9.24
C ASP A 680 19.66 8.73 10.04
N PHE A 681 19.19 7.68 9.35
CA PHE A 681 18.67 6.45 9.96
C PHE A 681 19.31 5.16 9.42
N PRO A 682 20.65 5.03 9.37
CA PRO A 682 21.35 3.86 8.79
C PRO A 682 20.94 2.54 9.43
N TYR A 683 20.55 2.56 10.71
CA TYR A 683 20.11 1.40 11.48
C TYR A 683 18.74 0.84 11.05
N LEU A 684 18.02 1.52 10.17
CA LEU A 684 16.73 1.04 9.64
C LEU A 684 16.87 0.18 8.38
N TYR A 685 18.06 0.12 7.76
CA TYR A 685 18.25 -0.54 6.48
C TYR A 685 19.12 -1.81 6.63
N SER A 686 19.00 -2.70 5.66
CA SER A 686 19.75 -3.96 5.49
C SER A 686 20.13 -4.09 4.00
N HIS A 687 20.95 -5.08 3.65
CA HIS A 687 21.34 -5.31 2.26
C HIS A 687 20.15 -5.57 1.31
N GLU A 688 19.03 -6.10 1.84
CA GLU A 688 17.75 -6.27 1.13
C GLU A 688 17.21 -4.95 0.54
N HIS A 689 17.53 -3.82 1.17
CA HIS A 689 17.07 -2.49 0.75
C HIS A 689 17.98 -1.90 -0.33
N LEU A 690 19.24 -2.37 -0.42
CA LEU A 690 20.27 -1.76 -1.26
C LEU A 690 19.96 -1.90 -2.75
N LEU A 691 19.63 -3.12 -3.19
CA LEU A 691 19.36 -3.40 -4.61
C LEU A 691 18.04 -2.80 -5.12
N PRO A 692 16.89 -2.89 -4.41
CA PRO A 692 15.66 -2.26 -4.88
C PRO A 692 15.80 -0.74 -4.98
N ILE A 693 16.47 -0.09 -4.03
CA ILE A 693 16.73 1.36 -4.06
C ILE A 693 17.70 1.74 -5.18
N ALA A 694 18.79 0.98 -5.38
CA ALA A 694 19.69 1.18 -6.52
C ALA A 694 18.92 1.10 -7.85
N ARG A 695 18.19 0.01 -8.09
CA ARG A 695 17.38 -0.20 -9.30
C ARG A 695 16.34 0.91 -9.49
N PHE A 696 15.73 1.41 -8.41
CA PHE A 696 14.75 2.51 -8.47
C PHE A 696 15.38 3.88 -8.76
N ILE A 697 16.56 4.18 -8.22
CA ILE A 697 17.33 5.41 -8.56
C ILE A 697 17.76 5.38 -10.03
N MET A 698 18.15 4.21 -10.52
CA MET A 698 18.57 3.97 -11.91
C MET A 698 17.40 3.97 -12.90
N HIS A 699 16.15 4.07 -12.43
CA HIS A 699 14.97 3.97 -13.29
C HIS A 699 14.78 5.22 -14.17
N PRO A 700 14.71 5.08 -15.52
CA PRO A 700 14.68 6.21 -16.46
C PRO A 700 13.59 7.26 -16.25
N GLN A 701 12.41 6.86 -15.74
CA GLN A 701 11.31 7.79 -15.49
C GLN A 701 11.49 8.61 -14.20
N ILE A 702 12.18 8.08 -13.19
CA ILE A 702 12.42 8.77 -11.91
C ILE A 702 13.43 9.91 -12.11
N ARG A 703 14.38 9.72 -13.03
CA ARG A 703 15.46 10.67 -13.35
C ARG A 703 16.31 11.05 -12.14
N ALA A 704 16.41 10.16 -11.15
CA ALA A 704 17.18 10.36 -9.92
C ALA A 704 18.70 10.16 -10.10
N TYR A 705 19.22 10.14 -11.32
CA TYR A 705 20.66 9.95 -11.59
C TYR A 705 21.56 10.98 -10.88
N GLU A 706 21.04 12.19 -10.62
CA GLU A 706 21.72 13.24 -9.84
C GLU A 706 21.93 12.87 -8.37
N LEU A 707 21.14 11.93 -7.82
CA LEU A 707 21.33 11.39 -6.47
C LEU A 707 22.45 10.36 -6.37
N ILE A 708 22.91 9.76 -7.48
CA ILE A 708 23.87 8.65 -7.44
C ILE A 708 25.14 9.00 -6.64
N PRO A 709 25.79 10.18 -6.81
CA PRO A 709 26.92 10.57 -5.98
C PRO A 709 26.58 10.59 -4.47
N SER A 710 25.53 11.33 -4.09
CA SER A 710 25.09 11.46 -2.69
C SER A 710 24.68 10.11 -2.07
N PHE A 711 24.08 9.22 -2.87
CA PHE A 711 23.73 7.86 -2.47
C PHE A 711 24.98 7.00 -2.27
N LEU A 712 25.94 6.99 -3.19
CA LEU A 712 27.17 6.19 -3.07
C LEU A 712 28.16 6.73 -2.02
N GLU A 713 28.14 8.04 -1.74
CA GLU A 713 28.95 8.66 -0.69
C GLU A 713 28.36 8.48 0.72
N ALA A 714 27.06 8.23 0.84
CA ALA A 714 26.37 8.08 2.11
C ALA A 714 26.91 6.91 2.94
N GLU A 715 27.15 7.16 4.23
CA GLU A 715 27.67 6.15 5.16
C GLU A 715 26.71 4.95 5.28
N THR A 716 25.40 5.18 5.18
CA THR A 716 24.40 4.10 5.10
C THR A 716 24.67 3.15 3.94
N THR A 717 24.94 3.66 2.74
CA THR A 717 25.21 2.81 1.56
C THR A 717 26.50 2.03 1.74
N LYS A 718 27.54 2.67 2.26
CA LYS A 718 28.85 2.04 2.54
C LYS A 718 28.73 0.93 3.58
N CYS A 719 28.04 1.20 4.69
CA CYS A 719 27.77 0.23 5.75
C CYS A 719 26.88 -0.92 5.24
N VAL A 720 25.75 -0.62 4.59
CA VAL A 720 24.83 -1.64 4.06
C VAL A 720 25.51 -2.50 2.99
N PHE A 721 26.33 -1.91 2.12
CA PHE A 721 27.13 -2.65 1.14
C PHE A 721 28.22 -3.52 1.80
N ALA A 722 28.95 -2.99 2.80
CA ALA A 722 29.99 -3.75 3.50
C ALA A 722 29.44 -4.98 4.25
N ASN A 723 28.20 -4.90 4.77
CA ASN A 723 27.51 -6.01 5.41
C ASN A 723 26.64 -6.86 4.44
N ALA A 724 26.70 -6.60 3.12
CA ALA A 724 25.92 -7.35 2.13
C ALA A 724 26.63 -8.65 1.70
N PRO A 725 25.87 -9.73 1.42
CA PRO A 725 26.41 -10.93 0.76
C PRO A 725 27.16 -10.58 -0.52
N GLN A 726 28.15 -11.39 -0.90
CA GLN A 726 28.96 -11.14 -2.10
C GLN A 726 28.10 -11.05 -3.37
N SER A 727 27.11 -11.93 -3.53
CA SER A 727 26.13 -11.91 -4.62
C SER A 727 25.40 -10.55 -4.75
N VAL A 728 25.00 -9.97 -3.61
CA VAL A 728 24.33 -8.66 -3.53
C VAL A 728 25.31 -7.52 -3.83
N ARG A 729 26.57 -7.61 -3.36
CA ARG A 729 27.62 -6.62 -3.66
C ARG A 729 27.94 -6.58 -5.17
N GLU A 730 28.15 -7.73 -5.79
CA GLU A 730 28.40 -7.86 -7.23
C GLU A 730 27.22 -7.35 -8.05
N GLU A 731 25.99 -7.72 -7.69
CA GLU A 731 24.79 -7.25 -8.38
C GLU A 731 24.60 -5.74 -8.23
N PHE A 732 24.95 -5.16 -7.08
CA PHE A 732 24.86 -3.71 -6.86
C PHE A 732 25.88 -2.96 -7.73
N VAL A 733 27.12 -3.45 -7.77
CA VAL A 733 28.18 -2.91 -8.64
C VAL A 733 27.79 -3.04 -10.12
N ARG A 734 27.15 -4.15 -10.52
CA ARG A 734 26.61 -4.34 -11.88
C ARG A 734 25.52 -3.31 -12.20
N VAL A 735 24.47 -3.23 -11.39
CA VAL A 735 23.34 -2.30 -11.58
C VAL A 735 23.81 -0.85 -11.66
N ILE A 736 24.64 -0.41 -10.70
CA ILE A 736 25.12 0.98 -10.65
C ILE A 736 26.17 1.25 -11.76
N GLY A 737 26.98 0.25 -12.12
CA GLY A 737 28.07 0.36 -13.09
C GLY A 737 27.66 0.59 -14.54
N GLU A 738 26.38 0.36 -14.88
CA GLU A 738 25.78 0.68 -16.18
C GLU A 738 25.84 2.20 -16.50
N ILE A 739 26.04 3.08 -15.50
CA ILE A 739 26.20 4.53 -15.68
C ILE A 739 27.66 4.99 -15.51
N ASN A 740 28.19 5.64 -16.56
CA ASN A 740 29.55 6.21 -16.61
C ASN A 740 29.91 7.11 -15.41
N VAL A 741 28.96 7.88 -14.87
CA VAL A 741 29.18 8.73 -13.68
C VAL A 741 29.56 7.88 -12.47
N ALA A 742 28.85 6.78 -12.25
CA ALA A 742 28.99 5.93 -11.09
C ALA A 742 30.29 5.10 -11.11
N GLN A 743 30.78 4.71 -12.29
CA GLN A 743 32.07 4.01 -12.44
C GLN A 743 33.24 4.78 -11.81
N SER A 744 33.16 6.11 -11.73
CA SER A 744 34.19 6.94 -11.09
C SER A 744 34.15 6.92 -9.55
N TYR A 745 33.01 6.53 -8.96
CA TYR A 745 32.81 6.37 -7.52
C TYR A 745 33.09 4.94 -7.08
N ILE A 746 32.60 3.94 -7.83
CA ILE A 746 32.90 2.52 -7.61
C ILE A 746 34.43 2.32 -7.53
N LYS A 747 35.21 2.99 -8.40
CA LYS A 747 36.69 2.92 -8.45
C LYS A 747 37.45 3.66 -7.33
N LYS A 748 36.78 4.35 -6.40
CA LYS A 748 37.43 5.20 -5.36
C LYS A 748 37.15 4.80 -3.92
N GLU A 749 36.21 3.89 -3.71
CA GLU A 749 35.56 3.56 -2.43
C GLU A 749 35.56 2.02 -2.26
N PRO A 750 35.11 1.42 -1.15
CA PRO A 750 35.31 -0.03 -0.88
C PRO A 750 34.50 -0.99 -1.77
N TYR A 751 34.01 -0.52 -2.91
CA TYR A 751 33.19 -1.29 -3.86
C TYR A 751 34.01 -2.19 -4.81
N ILE A 752 35.35 -2.08 -4.83
CA ILE A 752 36.27 -2.91 -5.66
C ILE A 752 37.36 -3.59 -4.83
N GLN A 753 37.56 -3.21 -3.56
CA GLN A 753 38.56 -3.88 -2.73
C GLN A 753 38.05 -5.29 -2.43
N GLU A 754 38.63 -6.28 -3.10
CA GLU A 754 38.73 -7.63 -2.57
C GLU A 754 39.42 -7.48 -1.21
N GLU A 755 38.62 -7.54 -0.15
CA GLU A 755 39.14 -7.70 1.19
C GLU A 755 39.78 -9.10 1.21
N GLU A 756 41.10 -9.15 1.05
CA GLU A 756 41.90 -10.26 1.59
C GLU A 756 41.61 -10.29 3.09
N GLU A 757 40.54 -10.99 3.48
CA GLU A 757 40.25 -11.36 4.85
C GLU A 757 41.43 -12.19 5.34
N LYS A 758 42.39 -11.52 5.98
CA LYS A 758 43.51 -12.18 6.63
C LYS A 758 42.91 -13.05 7.72
N GLU A 759 43.04 -14.36 7.56
CA GLU A 759 42.52 -15.37 8.49
C GLU A 759 42.91 -15.04 9.95
N ASP A 760 44.11 -14.48 10.15
CA ASP A 760 44.61 -13.90 11.40
C ASP A 760 43.60 -12.98 12.11
N VAL A 761 42.94 -12.07 11.39
CA VAL A 761 42.00 -11.06 11.94
C VAL A 761 40.72 -11.72 12.43
N VAL A 762 40.20 -12.70 11.68
CA VAL A 762 39.00 -13.46 12.04
C VAL A 762 39.28 -14.33 13.27
N GLY A 763 40.46 -14.96 13.32
CA GLY A 763 40.94 -15.72 14.48
C GLY A 763 41.15 -14.86 15.74
N GLU A 764 41.79 -13.69 15.61
CA GLU A 764 41.93 -12.73 16.71
C GLU A 764 40.57 -12.22 17.20
N MET A 765 39.65 -11.87 16.30
CA MET A 765 38.31 -11.41 16.66
C MET A 765 37.53 -12.48 17.43
N TYR A 766 37.59 -13.74 17.00
CA TYR A 766 37.00 -14.87 17.70
C TYR A 766 37.56 -15.01 19.12
N ALA A 767 38.90 -14.95 19.27
CA ALA A 767 39.55 -15.06 20.58
C ALA A 767 39.13 -13.94 21.54
N TYR A 768 39.16 -12.67 21.09
CA TYR A 768 38.75 -11.53 21.91
C TYR A 768 37.27 -11.58 22.30
N ILE A 769 36.39 -12.07 21.42
CA ILE A 769 34.96 -12.28 21.76
C ILE A 769 34.80 -13.42 22.79
N LYS A 770 35.50 -14.54 22.61
CA LYS A 770 35.46 -15.71 23.53
C LYS A 770 35.94 -15.33 24.93
N ASP A 771 36.95 -14.49 25.03
CA ASP A 771 37.52 -13.95 26.28
C ASP A 771 36.78 -12.71 26.81
N ASN A 772 35.81 -12.16 26.06
CA ASN A 772 35.08 -10.92 26.34
C ASN A 772 35.99 -9.67 26.49
N ASP A 773 37.13 -9.64 25.79
CA ASP A 773 38.09 -8.53 25.74
C ASP A 773 37.66 -7.45 24.72
N ALA A 774 36.77 -6.57 25.18
CA ALA A 774 36.23 -5.49 24.35
C ALA A 774 37.27 -4.42 23.94
N ASP A 775 38.35 -4.27 24.70
CA ASP A 775 39.39 -3.28 24.40
C ASP A 775 40.28 -3.75 23.25
N ARG A 776 40.73 -5.02 23.26
CA ARG A 776 41.47 -5.60 22.11
C ARG A 776 40.60 -5.74 20.87
N LEU A 777 39.34 -6.15 21.01
CA LEU A 777 38.38 -6.18 19.90
C LEU A 777 38.23 -4.80 19.24
N LYS A 778 38.26 -3.73 20.04
CA LYS A 778 38.22 -2.36 19.56
C LYS A 778 39.50 -1.93 18.86
N GLU A 779 40.66 -2.27 19.40
CA GLU A 779 41.95 -2.04 18.73
C GLU A 779 42.02 -2.77 17.39
N LEU A 780 41.59 -4.03 17.33
CA LEU A 780 41.53 -4.84 16.11
C LEU A 780 40.69 -4.18 15.02
N VAL A 781 39.44 -3.80 15.35
CA VAL A 781 38.49 -3.14 14.43
C VAL A 781 39.05 -1.82 13.89
N ILE A 782 39.69 -1.01 14.74
CA ILE A 782 40.28 0.28 14.34
C ILE A 782 41.52 0.06 13.45
N ASN A 783 42.42 -0.85 13.84
CA ASN A 783 43.67 -1.10 13.14
C ASN A 783 43.46 -1.69 11.74
N HIS A 784 42.41 -2.49 11.56
CA HIS A 784 42.05 -3.10 10.28
C HIS A 784 40.95 -2.32 9.52
N ASN A 785 40.46 -1.20 10.06
CA ASN A 785 39.46 -0.34 9.44
C ASN A 785 38.19 -1.12 9.02
N ILE A 786 37.73 -2.03 9.88
CA ILE A 786 36.58 -2.91 9.60
C ILE A 786 35.31 -2.06 9.51
N LYS A 787 34.65 -2.07 8.34
CA LYS A 787 33.45 -1.25 8.05
C LYS A 787 32.13 -1.99 8.20
N GLY A 788 32.16 -3.31 8.09
CA GLY A 788 31.02 -4.20 8.30
C GLY A 788 31.45 -5.40 9.14
N ILE A 789 30.51 -5.93 9.92
CA ILE A 789 30.71 -7.13 10.75
C ILE A 789 29.69 -8.23 10.45
N GLY A 790 28.60 -7.92 9.76
CA GLY A 790 27.56 -8.89 9.40
C GLY A 790 28.13 -10.03 8.56
N SER A 791 28.92 -9.68 7.54
CA SER A 791 29.58 -10.58 6.59
C SER A 791 30.78 -11.36 7.13
N ILE A 792 31.25 -11.08 8.35
CA ILE A 792 32.38 -11.81 8.95
C ILE A 792 31.84 -13.12 9.53
N PHE A 793 32.29 -14.24 8.96
CA PHE A 793 31.97 -15.59 9.42
C PHE A 793 33.21 -16.27 9.98
N PHE A 794 33.07 -17.11 11.02
CA PHE A 794 34.21 -17.76 11.68
C PHE A 794 34.37 -19.19 11.17
N ASN A 795 35.31 -19.43 10.25
CA ASN A 795 35.64 -20.79 9.85
C ASN A 795 36.38 -21.51 11.00
N LEU A 796 35.64 -22.33 11.75
CA LEU A 796 36.12 -22.96 12.99
C LEU A 796 36.11 -24.49 12.83
N ASP A 797 37.30 -25.10 12.78
CA ASP A 797 37.50 -26.57 12.78
C ASP A 797 37.02 -27.29 14.08
N GLU A 798 36.43 -26.58 15.06
CA GLU A 798 35.84 -27.16 16.28
C GLU A 798 34.51 -27.91 15.98
N SER A 799 34.59 -29.03 15.24
CA SER A 799 33.59 -30.09 15.05
C SER A 799 32.17 -29.78 15.58
N ASP A 800 31.39 -29.08 14.76
CA ASP A 800 29.96 -28.74 14.87
C ASP A 800 29.27 -28.92 16.23
N ARG A 801 29.49 -27.97 17.13
CA ARG A 801 28.58 -27.76 18.27
C ARG A 801 27.25 -27.17 17.82
N GLU A 802 26.28 -28.05 17.54
CA GLU A 802 24.86 -27.73 17.30
C GLU A 802 24.38 -26.54 18.16
N LEU A 803 24.02 -25.44 17.51
CA LEU A 803 23.37 -24.29 18.17
C LEU A 803 21.86 -24.49 18.23
N LEU A 804 21.28 -24.81 17.07
CA LEU A 804 19.85 -24.91 16.82
C LEU A 804 19.61 -26.08 15.86
N SER A 805 18.63 -26.92 16.20
CA SER A 805 18.06 -27.92 15.32
C SER A 805 17.02 -27.26 14.41
N GLN A 806 17.18 -27.39 13.09
CA GLN A 806 16.20 -26.95 12.09
C GLN A 806 15.45 -28.15 11.49
N VAL A 807 14.29 -27.88 10.89
CA VAL A 807 13.50 -28.88 10.17
C VAL A 807 14.05 -29.03 8.76
N ASN A 808 14.40 -30.24 8.34
CA ASN A 808 14.83 -30.56 6.97
C ASN A 808 16.00 -29.71 6.43
N GLN A 809 16.74 -29.03 7.30
CA GLN A 809 17.85 -28.13 6.98
C GLN A 809 19.09 -28.52 7.79
N PRO A 810 20.31 -28.16 7.34
CA PRO A 810 21.54 -28.49 8.05
C PRO A 810 21.55 -27.92 9.47
N VAL A 811 22.31 -28.58 10.35
CA VAL A 811 22.48 -28.13 11.74
C VAL A 811 23.18 -26.79 11.75
N VAL A 812 22.61 -25.84 12.50
CA VAL A 812 23.19 -24.51 12.66
C VAL A 812 24.51 -24.63 13.43
N SER A 813 25.62 -24.52 12.71
CA SER A 813 26.98 -24.58 13.20
C SER A 813 27.48 -23.22 13.70
N LEU A 814 28.60 -23.22 14.44
CA LEU A 814 29.24 -21.99 14.91
C LEU A 814 29.76 -21.09 13.77
N SER A 815 29.96 -21.65 12.57
CA SER A 815 30.56 -20.93 11.45
C SER A 815 29.66 -19.83 10.87
N ILE A 816 28.35 -20.06 10.89
CA ILE A 816 27.32 -19.14 10.40
C ILE A 816 27.13 -17.93 11.36
N LEU A 817 27.70 -17.97 12.56
CA LEU A 817 27.58 -16.86 13.51
C LEU A 817 28.49 -15.70 13.15
N ASN A 818 27.92 -14.53 12.90
CA ASN A 818 28.68 -13.30 12.86
C ASN A 818 29.09 -12.82 14.28
N PRO A 819 29.96 -11.79 14.41
CA PRO A 819 30.49 -11.33 15.70
C PRO A 819 29.44 -10.96 16.75
N VAL A 820 28.28 -10.40 16.34
CA VAL A 820 27.18 -10.05 17.25
C VAL A 820 26.53 -11.31 17.84
N LEU A 821 26.25 -12.30 16.99
CA LEU A 821 25.67 -13.58 17.40
C LEU A 821 26.66 -14.40 18.24
N LEU A 822 27.95 -14.35 17.89
CA LEU A 822 29.03 -14.99 18.64
C LEU A 822 29.16 -14.42 20.07
N CYS A 823 29.04 -13.09 20.22
CA CYS A 823 29.02 -12.46 21.55
C CYS A 823 27.85 -12.96 22.40
N ILE A 824 26.68 -13.17 21.81
CA ILE A 824 25.51 -13.73 22.53
C ILE A 824 25.78 -15.19 22.91
N LYS A 825 26.32 -16.01 21.99
CA LYS A 825 26.65 -17.42 22.26
C LYS A 825 27.62 -17.59 23.44
N TYR A 826 28.65 -16.76 23.54
CA TYR A 826 29.61 -16.80 24.66
C TYR A 826 29.25 -15.92 25.85
N ARG A 827 28.10 -15.21 25.82
CA ARG A 827 27.70 -14.21 26.84
C ARG A 827 28.74 -13.11 27.05
N ALA A 828 29.44 -12.74 25.98
CA ALA A 828 30.49 -11.72 25.93
C ALA A 828 29.89 -10.31 25.89
N PHE A 829 29.25 -9.91 26.99
CA PHE A 829 28.41 -8.71 27.04
C PHE A 829 29.17 -7.39 26.79
N GLN A 830 30.45 -7.30 27.14
CA GLN A 830 31.24 -6.08 26.88
C GLN A 830 31.60 -5.97 25.40
N CYS A 831 31.95 -7.09 24.76
CA CYS A 831 32.15 -7.15 23.30
C CYS A 831 30.86 -6.81 22.55
N LEU A 832 29.72 -7.39 22.95
CA LEU A 832 28.40 -7.05 22.38
C LEU A 832 28.10 -5.55 22.48
N LYS A 833 28.35 -4.95 23.65
CA LYS A 833 28.13 -3.54 23.90
C LYS A 833 29.05 -2.65 23.07
N TYR A 834 30.32 -3.05 22.88
CA TYR A 834 31.24 -2.35 21.99
C TYR A 834 30.78 -2.44 20.53
N LEU A 835 30.56 -3.66 20.01
CA LEU A 835 30.16 -3.87 18.61
C LEU A 835 28.90 -3.08 18.26
N LEU A 836 27.86 -3.09 19.11
CA LEU A 836 26.62 -2.33 18.85
C LEU A 836 26.73 -0.82 19.11
N SER A 837 27.86 -0.35 19.63
CA SER A 837 28.19 1.09 19.69
C SER A 837 28.99 1.56 18.48
N ALA A 838 29.67 0.64 17.78
CA ALA A 838 30.45 0.90 16.57
C ALA A 838 29.65 0.62 15.28
N PHE A 839 28.83 -0.42 15.28
CA PHE A 839 28.07 -0.91 14.13
C PHE A 839 26.57 -0.95 14.44
N PRO A 840 25.70 -0.52 13.51
CA PRO A 840 24.25 -0.59 13.68
C PRO A 840 23.76 -2.05 13.70
N LEU A 841 22.79 -2.34 14.57
CA LEU A 841 22.30 -3.71 14.81
C LEU A 841 21.69 -4.35 13.55
N ARG A 842 20.86 -3.63 12.77
CA ARG A 842 20.13 -4.20 11.62
C ARG A 842 21.05 -4.64 10.47
N PRO A 843 22.01 -3.83 9.97
CA PRO A 843 23.01 -4.32 9.02
C PRO A 843 23.88 -5.46 9.55
N SER A 844 24.08 -5.53 10.87
CA SER A 844 24.91 -6.54 11.53
C SER A 844 24.18 -7.87 11.82
N ILE A 845 22.95 -8.07 11.33
CA ILE A 845 22.19 -9.32 11.46
C ILE A 845 21.69 -9.72 10.08
N HIS A 846 21.98 -10.96 9.68
CA HIS A 846 21.39 -11.52 8.48
C HIS A 846 19.91 -11.88 8.69
N PRO A 847 19.02 -11.43 7.79
CA PRO A 847 17.68 -12.00 7.69
C PRO A 847 17.80 -13.46 7.24
N ALA A 848 16.95 -14.32 7.79
CA ALA A 848 16.87 -15.73 7.45
C ALA A 848 15.50 -16.26 7.89
N ASP A 849 14.80 -17.01 7.03
CA ASP A 849 13.53 -17.65 7.42
C ASP A 849 13.82 -18.98 8.12
N LEU A 850 13.94 -18.93 9.44
CA LEU A 850 14.38 -20.05 10.27
C LEU A 850 13.16 -20.77 10.84
N ILE A 851 13.03 -22.06 10.53
CA ILE A 851 12.04 -22.94 11.16
C ILE A 851 12.75 -23.81 12.20
N ILE A 852 12.36 -23.65 13.46
CA ILE A 852 12.99 -24.34 14.60
C ILE A 852 11.97 -25.26 15.25
N HIS A 853 12.39 -26.49 15.50
CA HIS A 853 11.69 -27.42 16.40
C HIS A 853 12.53 -27.59 17.68
N PRO A 854 11.99 -27.28 18.87
CA PRO A 854 12.55 -27.74 20.12
C PRO A 854 12.50 -29.26 20.12
N LYS A 855 13.54 -29.88 20.69
CA LYS A 855 13.51 -31.32 20.95
C LYS A 855 12.29 -31.61 21.83
N ASP A 856 11.56 -32.68 21.48
CA ASP A 856 10.33 -33.15 22.14
C ASP A 856 9.03 -32.34 21.88
N GLN A 857 8.94 -31.52 20.83
CA GLN A 857 7.71 -30.77 20.48
C GLN A 857 7.40 -30.77 18.98
N GLU A 858 6.15 -31.08 18.60
CA GLU A 858 5.64 -31.01 17.21
C GLU A 858 5.43 -29.57 16.69
N GLN A 859 5.58 -28.55 17.55
CA GLN A 859 5.27 -27.17 17.18
C GLN A 859 6.46 -26.50 16.48
N GLU A 860 6.20 -25.98 15.27
CA GLU A 860 7.17 -25.18 14.52
C GLU A 860 7.23 -23.74 15.03
N TYR A 861 8.43 -23.16 15.09
CA TYR A 861 8.66 -21.75 15.42
C TYR A 861 9.42 -21.05 14.30
N HIS A 862 8.76 -20.10 13.62
CA HIS A 862 9.31 -19.35 12.49
C HIS A 862 9.91 -18.01 12.95
N PHE A 863 11.18 -17.75 12.62
CA PHE A 863 11.86 -16.48 12.88
C PHE A 863 12.39 -15.89 11.56
N SER A 864 12.42 -14.56 11.42
CA SER A 864 12.99 -13.86 10.26
C SER A 864 14.49 -13.55 10.40
N GLN A 865 15.10 -13.92 11.53
CA GLN A 865 16.51 -13.64 11.82
C GLN A 865 17.07 -14.59 12.90
N TRP A 866 18.39 -14.76 12.87
CA TRP A 866 19.16 -15.58 13.82
C TRP A 866 19.16 -15.08 15.28
N LEU A 867 19.00 -13.77 15.49
CA LEU A 867 19.21 -13.12 16.79
C LEU A 867 18.30 -13.68 17.90
N LEU A 868 16.99 -13.72 17.65
CA LEU A 868 15.99 -14.10 18.65
C LEU A 868 16.09 -15.58 19.07
N PRO A 869 16.20 -16.57 18.17
CA PRO A 869 16.35 -17.95 18.58
C PRO A 869 17.64 -18.24 19.34
N ILE A 870 18.76 -17.61 18.96
CA ILE A 870 20.03 -17.76 19.69
C ILE A 870 19.92 -17.17 21.11
N LEU A 871 19.30 -16.00 21.27
CA LEU A 871 19.02 -15.43 22.59
C LEU A 871 18.16 -16.36 23.46
N LEU A 872 17.09 -16.91 22.87
CA LEU A 872 16.20 -17.86 23.55
C LEU A 872 16.91 -19.16 23.92
N LYS A 873 17.82 -19.66 23.09
CA LYS A 873 18.59 -20.88 23.38
C LYS A 873 19.63 -20.66 24.48
N VAL A 874 20.34 -19.52 24.46
CA VAL A 874 21.38 -19.18 25.44
C VAL A 874 20.78 -18.70 26.78
N LYS A 875 19.54 -18.21 26.77
CA LYS A 875 18.81 -17.66 27.94
C LYS A 875 19.53 -16.48 28.60
N ASP A 876 20.24 -15.68 27.81
CA ASP A 876 20.94 -14.47 28.28
C ASP A 876 19.98 -13.28 28.41
N THR A 877 19.59 -12.99 29.66
CA THR A 877 18.67 -11.91 29.99
C THR A 877 19.33 -10.53 29.98
N GLU A 878 20.65 -10.42 30.12
CA GLU A 878 21.38 -9.14 30.06
C GLU A 878 21.52 -8.69 28.60
N ALA A 879 21.95 -9.60 27.72
CA ALA A 879 21.97 -9.37 26.27
C ALA A 879 20.56 -9.04 25.73
N LEU A 880 19.53 -9.83 26.10
CA LEU A 880 18.14 -9.53 25.71
C LEU A 880 17.68 -8.14 26.17
N THR A 881 17.96 -7.78 27.43
CA THR A 881 17.61 -6.48 28.01
C THR A 881 18.33 -5.31 27.32
N TYR A 882 19.55 -5.53 26.83
CA TYR A 882 20.33 -4.54 26.09
C TYR A 882 19.89 -4.41 24.64
N LEU A 883 19.66 -5.52 23.94
CA LEU A 883 19.25 -5.59 22.54
C LEU A 883 17.85 -4.98 22.32
N LEU A 884 16.90 -5.26 23.22
CA LEU A 884 15.56 -4.65 23.19
C LEU A 884 15.56 -3.13 23.47
N LYS A 885 16.72 -2.54 23.80
CA LYS A 885 16.92 -1.08 23.91
C LYS A 885 17.70 -0.49 22.74
N GLN A 886 18.30 -1.29 21.86
CA GLN A 886 19.08 -0.78 20.74
C GLN A 886 18.21 -0.26 19.59
N PRO A 887 18.62 0.84 18.93
CA PRO A 887 18.06 1.21 17.63
C PRO A 887 18.41 0.12 16.60
N GLY A 888 17.49 -0.15 15.68
CA GLY A 888 17.70 -1.19 14.65
C GLY A 888 17.37 -2.62 15.08
N MET A 889 16.97 -2.86 16.33
CA MET A 889 16.26 -4.11 16.65
C MET A 889 15.01 -4.18 15.77
N TRP A 890 14.80 -5.27 15.03
CA TRP A 890 13.67 -5.49 14.14
C TRP A 890 13.05 -6.84 14.47
N MET A 891 11.76 -7.03 14.17
CA MET A 891 11.09 -8.33 14.20
C MET A 891 9.79 -8.24 13.41
N GLU A 892 9.42 -9.35 12.78
CA GLU A 892 8.15 -9.50 12.09
C GLU A 892 7.04 -10.01 13.01
N ALA A 893 5.81 -10.04 12.48
CA ALA A 893 4.66 -10.64 13.15
C ALA A 893 4.89 -12.14 13.49
N LYS A 894 5.67 -12.87 12.66
CA LYS A 894 6.04 -14.26 12.91
C LYS A 894 7.04 -14.38 14.08
N ASP A 895 8.12 -13.61 14.07
CA ASP A 895 9.11 -13.57 15.16
C ASP A 895 8.48 -13.32 16.54
N PHE A 896 7.59 -12.33 16.63
CA PHE A 896 6.98 -11.96 17.90
C PHE A 896 6.09 -13.08 18.46
N LYS A 897 5.33 -13.76 17.58
CA LYS A 897 4.52 -14.94 17.94
C LYS A 897 5.42 -16.12 18.34
N SER A 898 6.43 -16.43 17.53
CA SER A 898 7.38 -17.51 17.79
C SER A 898 8.19 -17.30 19.06
N PHE A 899 8.64 -16.06 19.33
CA PHE A 899 9.33 -15.72 20.58
C PHE A 899 8.45 -15.99 21.80
N ILE A 900 7.17 -15.59 21.75
CA ILE A 900 6.21 -15.85 22.84
C ILE A 900 6.01 -17.35 23.02
N ALA A 901 5.69 -18.07 21.95
CA ALA A 901 5.32 -19.48 22.03
C ALA A 901 6.52 -20.35 22.45
N PHE A 902 7.71 -20.09 21.89
CA PHE A 902 8.96 -20.75 22.31
C PHE A 902 9.34 -20.40 23.75
N SER A 903 9.17 -19.15 24.19
CA SER A 903 9.42 -18.78 25.59
C SER A 903 8.49 -19.49 26.58
N LEU A 904 7.23 -19.73 26.19
CA LEU A 904 6.28 -20.49 26.99
C LEU A 904 6.67 -21.97 27.07
N SER A 905 7.00 -22.59 25.93
CA SER A 905 7.32 -24.02 25.88
C SER A 905 8.65 -24.35 26.58
N GLU A 906 9.67 -23.50 26.43
CA GLU A 906 10.93 -23.53 27.18
C GLU A 906 10.85 -22.97 28.62
N LYS A 907 9.64 -22.65 29.11
CA LYS A 907 9.34 -22.19 30.48
C LYS A 907 10.11 -20.92 30.91
N GLN A 908 10.48 -20.05 29.96
CA GLN A 908 11.32 -18.87 30.14
C GLN A 908 10.58 -17.64 30.69
N VAL A 909 10.00 -17.74 31.89
CA VAL A 909 9.23 -16.65 32.54
C VAL A 909 9.96 -15.29 32.47
N THR A 910 11.23 -15.26 32.85
CA THR A 910 12.02 -14.02 32.95
C THR A 910 12.30 -13.41 31.57
N GLY A 911 12.66 -14.23 30.57
CA GLY A 911 12.90 -13.77 29.21
C GLY A 911 11.64 -13.21 28.56
N LEU A 912 10.52 -13.92 28.72
CA LEU A 912 9.20 -13.47 28.27
C LEU A 912 8.76 -12.17 28.95
N LYS A 913 8.99 -12.03 30.27
CA LYS A 913 8.70 -10.79 31.01
C LYS A 913 9.53 -9.62 30.47
N ILE A 914 10.85 -9.80 30.34
CA ILE A 914 11.76 -8.76 29.81
C ILE A 914 11.33 -8.33 28.41
N PHE A 915 10.99 -9.29 27.55
CA PHE A 915 10.50 -9.03 26.20
C PHE A 915 9.20 -8.22 26.21
N LEU A 916 8.17 -8.70 26.89
CA LEU A 916 6.86 -8.07 26.95
C LEU A 916 6.90 -6.70 27.65
N GLU A 917 7.66 -6.51 28.74
CA GLU A 917 7.78 -5.20 29.41
C GLU A 917 8.71 -4.20 28.68
N SER A 918 9.45 -4.64 27.66
CA SER A 918 10.37 -3.77 26.93
C SER A 918 9.64 -2.76 26.04
N LYS A 919 10.25 -1.59 25.84
CA LYS A 919 9.74 -0.58 24.90
C LYS A 919 9.58 -1.14 23.48
N SER A 920 10.53 -1.96 23.05
CA SER A 920 10.49 -2.63 21.75
C SER A 920 9.35 -3.65 21.68
N GLY A 921 9.17 -4.52 22.67
CA GLY A 921 8.05 -5.46 22.74
C GLY A 921 6.68 -4.76 22.73
N HIS A 922 6.50 -3.70 23.52
CA HIS A 922 5.31 -2.85 23.46
C HIS A 922 5.09 -2.22 22.07
N GLN A 923 6.17 -1.72 21.44
CA GLN A 923 6.13 -1.13 20.10
C GLN A 923 5.72 -2.18 19.06
N PHE A 924 6.37 -3.33 19.01
CA PHE A 924 6.09 -4.39 18.03
C PHE A 924 4.68 -4.94 18.21
N PHE A 925 4.24 -5.19 19.45
CA PHE A 925 2.85 -5.57 19.74
C PHE A 925 1.82 -4.56 19.17
N THR A 926 2.07 -3.26 19.35
CA THR A 926 1.14 -2.21 18.87
C THR A 926 1.26 -1.89 17.39
N SER A 927 2.40 -2.18 16.76
CA SER A 927 2.71 -1.75 15.38
C SER A 927 2.60 -2.84 14.32
N LEU A 928 2.81 -4.12 14.67
CA LEU A 928 2.80 -5.25 13.74
C LEU A 928 1.44 -5.95 13.62
N PHE A 929 0.56 -5.77 14.61
CA PHE A 929 -0.67 -6.54 14.74
C PHE A 929 -1.90 -5.66 14.69
N THR A 930 -2.94 -6.12 13.99
CA THR A 930 -4.28 -5.52 14.06
C THR A 930 -4.86 -5.64 15.47
N TYR A 931 -5.90 -4.86 15.78
CA TYR A 931 -6.48 -4.90 17.13
C TYR A 931 -6.99 -6.30 17.53
N ASP A 932 -7.65 -7.01 16.60
CA ASP A 932 -8.10 -8.38 16.85
C ASP A 932 -6.89 -9.33 17.05
N GLN A 933 -5.84 -9.24 16.23
CA GLN A 933 -4.62 -10.04 16.41
C GLN A 933 -3.91 -9.77 17.75
N GLN A 934 -3.87 -8.51 18.21
CA GLN A 934 -3.35 -8.14 19.52
C GLN A 934 -4.15 -8.81 20.65
N ARG A 935 -5.49 -8.80 20.55
CA ARG A 935 -6.37 -9.49 21.50
C ARG A 935 -6.13 -11.00 21.49
N ASP A 936 -6.00 -11.60 20.31
CA ASP A 936 -5.82 -13.04 20.14
C ASP A 936 -4.46 -13.51 20.70
N ILE A 937 -3.40 -12.70 20.59
CA ILE A 937 -2.10 -12.95 21.25
C ILE A 937 -2.25 -12.92 22.78
N VAL A 938 -2.95 -11.94 23.34
CA VAL A 938 -3.19 -11.84 24.79
C VAL A 938 -4.06 -13.02 25.27
N SER A 939 -5.06 -13.42 24.50
CA SER A 939 -5.89 -14.60 24.77
C SER A 939 -5.07 -15.89 24.77
N SER A 940 -4.21 -16.08 23.76
CA SER A 940 -3.31 -17.23 23.65
C SER A 940 -2.33 -17.32 24.82
N LEU A 941 -1.75 -16.18 25.23
CA LEU A 941 -0.88 -16.09 26.43
C LEU A 941 -1.61 -16.55 27.71
N ILE A 942 -2.84 -16.07 27.94
CA ILE A 942 -3.66 -16.46 29.10
C ILE A 942 -3.97 -17.96 29.04
N LYS A 943 -4.42 -18.45 27.88
CA LYS A 943 -4.75 -19.87 27.66
C LYS A 943 -3.57 -20.77 27.96
N CYS A 944 -2.40 -20.52 27.34
CA CYS A 944 -1.19 -21.33 27.56
C CYS A 944 -0.76 -21.35 29.03
N VAL A 945 -0.79 -20.19 29.72
CA VAL A 945 -0.45 -20.11 31.15
C VAL A 945 -1.47 -20.86 32.03
N CYS A 946 -2.74 -20.86 31.65
CA CYS A 946 -3.78 -21.64 32.33
C CYS A 946 -3.67 -23.15 32.09
N GLU A 947 -3.15 -23.58 30.94
CA GLU A 947 -2.98 -24.98 30.55
C GLU A 947 -1.69 -25.63 31.09
N LEU A 948 -0.80 -24.83 31.72
CA LEU A 948 0.39 -25.34 32.42
C LEU A 948 0.00 -26.36 33.52
N GLN A 949 0.45 -27.59 33.33
CA GLN A 949 0.18 -28.72 34.24
C GLN A 949 0.88 -28.58 35.60
N ASP A 950 2.10 -28.03 35.62
CA ASP A 950 2.83 -27.78 36.87
C ASP A 950 2.21 -26.58 37.64
N PRO A 951 1.68 -26.79 38.86
CA PRO A 951 1.03 -25.72 39.63
C PRO A 951 2.00 -24.64 40.14
N LYS A 952 3.28 -24.96 40.36
CA LYS A 952 4.30 -23.97 40.75
C LYS A 952 4.61 -23.05 39.56
N LEU A 953 4.84 -23.63 38.38
CA LEU A 953 5.06 -22.85 37.15
C LEU A 953 3.80 -22.06 36.77
N LYS A 954 2.61 -22.68 36.78
CA LYS A 954 1.34 -22.00 36.52
C LYS A 954 1.14 -20.78 37.43
N LYS A 955 1.41 -20.92 38.73
CA LYS A 955 1.36 -19.78 39.69
C LYS A 955 2.40 -18.70 39.34
N SER A 956 3.65 -19.09 39.05
CA SER A 956 4.72 -18.16 38.68
C SER A 956 4.41 -17.39 37.39
N PHE A 957 3.98 -18.08 36.33
CA PHE A 957 3.59 -17.48 35.06
C PHE A 957 2.33 -16.61 35.19
N SER A 958 1.30 -17.07 35.92
CA SER A 958 0.08 -16.29 36.16
C SER A 958 0.39 -14.99 36.89
N GLN A 959 1.20 -15.04 37.94
CA GLN A 959 1.63 -13.84 38.66
C GLN A 959 2.54 -12.94 37.79
N THR A 960 3.54 -13.51 37.10
CA THR A 960 4.61 -12.73 36.46
C THR A 960 4.24 -12.21 35.07
N ILE A 961 3.50 -12.99 34.29
CA ILE A 961 3.08 -12.62 32.93
C ILE A 961 1.69 -12.00 32.96
N ILE A 962 0.70 -12.66 33.56
CA ILE A 962 -0.68 -12.16 33.48
C ILE A 962 -0.89 -10.97 34.46
N GLU A 963 -0.66 -11.18 35.75
CA GLU A 963 -0.95 -10.16 36.77
C GLU A 963 0.05 -9.00 36.76
N ASP A 964 1.35 -9.26 36.58
CA ASP A 964 2.39 -8.23 36.58
C ASP A 964 2.59 -7.55 35.22
N THR A 965 2.38 -8.22 34.08
CA THR A 965 2.76 -7.70 32.75
C THR A 965 1.55 -7.40 31.85
N LEU A 966 0.63 -8.34 31.66
CA LEU A 966 -0.54 -8.14 30.78
C LEU A 966 -1.57 -7.16 31.37
N SER A 967 -1.53 -6.91 32.68
CA SER A 967 -2.30 -5.85 33.35
C SER A 967 -1.76 -4.43 33.11
N LYS A 968 -0.60 -4.29 32.46
CA LYS A 968 0.04 -3.02 32.07
C LYS A 968 -0.26 -2.67 30.61
N ARG A 969 -0.14 -1.39 30.26
CA ARG A 969 -0.21 -0.91 28.86
C ARG A 969 1.00 -1.44 28.08
N PRO A 970 0.82 -1.89 26.82
CA PRO A 970 -0.37 -1.78 25.97
C PRO A 970 -1.38 -2.94 26.10
N TYR A 971 -1.08 -3.99 26.85
CA TYR A 971 -1.87 -5.23 26.93
C TYR A 971 -3.19 -5.10 27.69
N ALA A 972 -3.24 -4.22 28.70
CA ALA A 972 -4.35 -4.07 29.63
C ALA A 972 -5.73 -3.86 28.97
N GLN A 973 -5.80 -3.15 27.84
CA GLN A 973 -7.06 -2.93 27.11
C GLN A 973 -7.65 -4.25 26.58
N HIS A 974 -6.78 -5.13 26.06
CA HIS A 974 -7.15 -6.43 25.50
C HIS A 974 -7.51 -7.42 26.59
N LEU A 975 -6.71 -7.44 27.67
CA LEU A 975 -7.03 -8.22 28.87
C LEU A 975 -8.36 -7.79 29.49
N THR A 976 -8.67 -6.49 29.50
CA THR A 976 -9.97 -5.96 29.97
C THR A 976 -11.14 -6.44 29.14
N LEU A 977 -11.04 -6.43 27.80
CA LEU A 977 -12.07 -7.00 26.93
C LEU A 977 -12.29 -8.49 27.23
N LEU A 978 -11.22 -9.28 27.30
CA LEU A 978 -11.29 -10.72 27.55
C LEU A 978 -11.91 -11.03 28.94
N LEU A 979 -11.66 -10.19 29.94
CA LEU A 979 -12.31 -10.28 31.26
C LEU A 979 -13.80 -9.91 31.21
N LEU A 980 -14.21 -8.95 30.37
CA LEU A 980 -15.62 -8.55 30.20
C LEU A 980 -16.44 -9.52 29.33
N GLN A 981 -15.75 -10.32 28.49
CA GLN A 981 -16.35 -11.35 27.62
C GLN A 981 -16.42 -12.74 28.28
N ASP A 982 -16.20 -12.84 29.60
CA ASP A 982 -16.09 -14.10 30.38
C ASP A 982 -15.04 -15.10 29.83
N TYR A 983 -14.11 -14.64 28.99
CA TYR A 983 -13.08 -15.48 28.34
C TYR A 983 -12.01 -15.97 29.33
N ALA A 984 -11.86 -15.27 30.46
CA ALA A 984 -10.88 -15.58 31.50
C ALA A 984 -11.30 -16.69 32.48
N THR A 985 -12.39 -17.41 32.23
CA THR A 985 -13.00 -18.44 33.11
C THR A 985 -12.06 -19.59 33.52
N THR A 986 -10.92 -19.75 32.86
CA THR A 986 -9.85 -20.72 33.20
C THR A 986 -8.92 -20.28 34.34
N CYS A 987 -8.93 -19.00 34.72
CA CYS A 987 -8.19 -18.45 35.85
C CYS A 987 -8.95 -18.61 37.18
N SER A 988 -8.24 -18.54 38.32
CA SER A 988 -8.90 -18.48 39.64
C SER A 988 -9.66 -17.16 39.82
N ASN A 989 -10.79 -17.20 40.53
CA ASN A 989 -11.60 -16.00 40.84
C ASN A 989 -10.78 -14.90 41.55
N GLU A 990 -9.77 -15.28 42.36
CA GLU A 990 -8.90 -14.33 43.06
C GLU A 990 -7.90 -13.64 42.12
N SER A 991 -7.24 -14.40 41.22
CA SER A 991 -6.37 -13.82 40.20
C SER A 991 -7.17 -12.96 39.21
N GLN A 992 -8.37 -13.39 38.79
CA GLN A 992 -9.28 -12.56 37.97
C GLN A 992 -9.63 -11.23 38.67
N LEU A 993 -9.93 -11.27 39.97
CA LEU A 993 -10.24 -10.07 40.77
C LEU A 993 -9.04 -9.12 40.83
N LYS A 994 -7.83 -9.65 41.01
CA LYS A 994 -6.58 -8.86 41.02
C LYS A 994 -6.28 -8.27 39.63
N MET A 995 -6.42 -9.06 38.56
CA MET A 995 -6.30 -8.59 37.17
C MET A 995 -7.27 -7.44 36.88
N ALA A 996 -8.56 -7.60 37.19
CA ALA A 996 -9.56 -6.57 36.96
C ALA A 996 -9.24 -5.26 37.70
N ARG A 997 -8.69 -5.35 38.93
CA ARG A 997 -8.24 -4.18 39.70
C ARG A 997 -7.04 -3.47 39.11
N GLU A 998 -6.03 -4.20 38.61
CA GLU A 998 -4.88 -3.56 37.95
C GLU A 998 -5.27 -2.99 36.58
N CYS A 999 -6.07 -3.71 35.78
CA CYS A 999 -6.65 -3.19 34.54
C CYS A 999 -7.43 -1.89 34.76
N LEU A 1000 -8.30 -1.81 35.78
CA LEU A 1000 -9.06 -0.60 36.13
C LEU A 1000 -8.17 0.61 36.43
N LYS A 1001 -6.96 0.40 36.98
CA LYS A 1001 -5.96 1.47 37.22
C LYS A 1001 -5.21 1.86 35.95
N THR A 1002 -4.85 0.87 35.13
CA THR A 1002 -3.98 1.05 33.95
C THR A 1002 -4.72 1.63 32.74
N VAL A 1003 -5.93 1.13 32.47
CA VAL A 1003 -6.73 1.50 31.30
C VAL A 1003 -7.12 2.98 31.37
N THR A 1004 -6.84 3.74 30.32
CA THR A 1004 -7.20 5.17 30.25
C THR A 1004 -8.52 5.40 29.54
N THR A 1005 -8.96 6.66 29.54
CA THR A 1005 -10.06 7.14 28.71
C THR A 1005 -9.81 6.91 27.21
N GLU A 1006 -8.56 6.99 26.73
CA GLU A 1006 -8.25 6.71 25.31
C GLU A 1006 -8.48 5.24 24.98
N ASP A 1007 -7.98 4.34 25.83
CA ASP A 1007 -8.14 2.89 25.69
C ASP A 1007 -9.64 2.53 25.64
N LEU A 1008 -10.44 3.10 26.56
CA LEU A 1008 -11.90 2.95 26.59
C LEU A 1008 -12.60 3.55 25.36
N TRP A 1009 -12.08 4.62 24.75
CA TRP A 1009 -12.58 5.18 23.50
C TRP A 1009 -12.29 4.29 22.29
N HIS A 1010 -11.10 3.67 22.25
CA HIS A 1010 -10.78 2.66 21.25
C HIS A 1010 -11.79 1.49 21.28
N LEU A 1011 -12.16 1.02 22.48
CA LEU A 1011 -13.18 -0.03 22.63
C LEU A 1011 -14.54 0.37 22.03
N TYR A 1012 -14.93 1.64 22.13
CA TYR A 1012 -16.18 2.15 21.54
C TYR A 1012 -16.11 2.24 20.01
N MET A 1013 -15.06 2.88 19.48
CA MET A 1013 -14.92 3.09 18.03
C MET A 1013 -14.82 1.77 17.23
N LEU A 1014 -14.19 0.74 17.81
CA LEU A 1014 -14.14 -0.60 17.24
C LEU A 1014 -15.51 -1.29 17.21
N GLY A 1015 -16.43 -0.88 18.09
CA GLY A 1015 -17.82 -1.31 18.10
C GLY A 1015 -18.63 -0.70 16.95
N GLU A 1016 -18.46 0.59 16.66
CA GLU A 1016 -19.19 1.25 15.55
C GLU A 1016 -18.74 0.78 14.17
N LEU A 1017 -17.43 0.53 13.97
CA LEU A 1017 -16.87 0.16 12.66
C LEU A 1017 -17.30 -1.23 12.14
N LYS A 1018 -17.86 -2.11 13.00
CA LYS A 1018 -18.37 -3.43 12.61
C LYS A 1018 -19.89 -3.51 12.51
N GLY A 1019 -20.58 -2.36 12.47
CA GLY A 1019 -22.04 -2.24 12.43
C GLY A 1019 -22.65 -1.90 13.79
N PRO A 1020 -23.93 -1.50 13.85
CA PRO A 1020 -24.52 -0.96 15.07
C PRO A 1020 -24.66 -2.02 16.17
N GLN A 1021 -24.02 -1.76 17.32
CA GLN A 1021 -24.37 -2.25 18.67
C GLN A 1021 -24.71 -3.75 18.79
N PRO A 1022 -23.72 -4.58 19.15
CA PRO A 1022 -23.97 -5.49 20.28
C PRO A 1022 -23.01 -5.29 21.45
N LEU A 1023 -21.69 -5.46 21.24
CA LEU A 1023 -20.79 -5.87 22.34
C LEU A 1023 -20.80 -4.95 23.58
N MET A 1024 -20.57 -3.64 23.43
CA MET A 1024 -20.49 -2.74 24.59
C MET A 1024 -21.87 -2.36 25.17
N GLU A 1025 -22.96 -2.50 24.41
CA GLU A 1025 -24.31 -2.35 24.94
C GLU A 1025 -24.81 -3.62 25.63
N GLU A 1026 -24.52 -4.79 25.07
CA GLU A 1026 -24.74 -6.08 25.70
C GLU A 1026 -23.96 -6.16 27.02
N ILE A 1027 -22.70 -5.68 27.05
CA ILE A 1027 -21.93 -5.51 28.29
C ILE A 1027 -22.62 -4.48 29.19
N ALA A 1028 -23.05 -3.30 28.72
CA ALA A 1028 -23.72 -2.32 29.58
C ALA A 1028 -25.08 -2.83 30.15
N VAL A 1029 -25.83 -3.62 29.40
CA VAL A 1029 -27.09 -4.25 29.80
C VAL A 1029 -26.84 -5.39 30.79
N LYS A 1030 -25.91 -6.31 30.49
CA LYS A 1030 -25.43 -7.34 31.42
C LYS A 1030 -24.93 -6.70 32.72
N TYR A 1031 -24.20 -5.59 32.66
CA TYR A 1031 -23.64 -4.95 33.84
C TYR A 1031 -24.61 -4.03 34.61
N LYS A 1032 -25.71 -3.57 33.99
CA LYS A 1032 -26.84 -2.99 34.74
C LYS A 1032 -27.45 -4.01 35.71
N GLN A 1033 -27.58 -5.27 35.28
CA GLN A 1033 -28.05 -6.39 36.12
C GLN A 1033 -27.02 -6.84 37.17
N VAL A 1034 -25.76 -6.40 37.06
CA VAL A 1034 -24.65 -6.82 37.95
C VAL A 1034 -24.53 -6.00 39.23
N GLN A 1035 -25.14 -4.80 39.32
CA GLN A 1035 -25.14 -4.01 40.56
C GLN A 1035 -25.74 -4.78 41.74
N GLU A 1036 -26.59 -5.78 41.48
CA GLU A 1036 -27.22 -6.66 42.46
C GLU A 1036 -26.44 -7.97 42.71
N SER A 1037 -25.36 -8.26 41.96
CA SER A 1037 -24.63 -9.53 42.10
C SER A 1037 -23.62 -9.54 43.26
N GLU A 1038 -23.53 -10.66 43.99
CA GLU A 1038 -22.66 -10.74 45.17
C GLU A 1038 -21.16 -10.79 44.85
N SER A 1039 -20.77 -11.35 43.69
CA SER A 1039 -19.37 -11.66 43.39
C SER A 1039 -18.47 -10.42 43.31
N ALA A 1040 -17.33 -10.45 43.99
CA ALA A 1040 -16.38 -9.34 44.02
C ALA A 1040 -15.82 -8.97 42.64
N LEU A 1041 -15.60 -9.98 41.77
CA LEU A 1041 -15.08 -9.77 40.41
C LEU A 1041 -16.03 -8.91 39.57
N LYS A 1042 -17.31 -9.30 39.52
CA LYS A 1042 -18.33 -8.55 38.78
C LYS A 1042 -18.48 -7.11 39.28
N LYS A 1043 -18.26 -6.85 40.57
CA LYS A 1043 -18.21 -5.48 41.13
C LYS A 1043 -17.02 -4.65 40.63
N GLU A 1044 -15.83 -5.23 40.48
CA GLU A 1044 -14.67 -4.50 39.91
C GLU A 1044 -14.82 -4.26 38.41
N LEU A 1045 -15.28 -5.27 37.65
CA LEU A 1045 -15.59 -5.12 36.23
C LEU A 1045 -16.71 -4.08 36.00
N GLY A 1046 -17.73 -4.05 36.87
CA GLY A 1046 -18.76 -3.02 36.87
C GLY A 1046 -18.22 -1.59 37.04
N LYS A 1047 -17.12 -1.38 37.78
CA LYS A 1047 -16.45 -0.06 37.87
C LYS A 1047 -15.79 0.33 36.55
N ILE A 1048 -15.22 -0.63 35.80
CA ILE A 1048 -14.66 -0.37 34.47
C ILE A 1048 -15.78 0.04 33.51
N VAL A 1049 -16.91 -0.69 33.48
CA VAL A 1049 -18.08 -0.37 32.64
C VAL A 1049 -18.71 0.97 33.05
N GLN A 1050 -18.81 1.27 34.35
CA GLN A 1050 -19.31 2.56 34.83
C GLN A 1050 -18.37 3.71 34.44
N ARG A 1051 -17.05 3.51 34.53
CA ARG A 1051 -16.05 4.49 34.08
C ARG A 1051 -16.15 4.72 32.57
N TYR A 1052 -16.32 3.67 31.79
CA TYR A 1052 -16.60 3.74 30.35
C TYR A 1052 -17.88 4.53 30.06
N ALA A 1053 -19.00 4.23 30.71
CA ALA A 1053 -20.25 4.95 30.51
C ALA A 1053 -20.11 6.46 30.82
N ASN A 1054 -19.45 6.80 31.94
CA ASN A 1054 -19.22 8.18 32.36
C ASN A 1054 -18.24 8.94 31.45
N GLU A 1055 -17.15 8.29 31.01
CA GLU A 1055 -16.09 8.93 30.23
C GLU A 1055 -16.34 8.92 28.72
N VAL A 1056 -17.04 7.91 28.19
CA VAL A 1056 -17.29 7.71 26.74
C VAL A 1056 -18.69 8.18 26.34
N LEU A 1057 -19.75 7.73 27.04
CA LEU A 1057 -21.16 7.89 26.67
C LEU A 1057 -21.98 8.79 27.65
N PRO A 1058 -21.63 10.08 27.81
CA PRO A 1058 -22.25 10.96 28.80
C PRO A 1058 -23.74 11.21 28.55
N GLU A 1059 -24.21 11.09 27.30
CA GLU A 1059 -25.63 11.28 26.96
C GLU A 1059 -26.51 10.16 27.55
N ILE A 1060 -26.01 8.92 27.59
CA ILE A 1060 -26.68 7.77 28.22
C ILE A 1060 -26.63 7.88 29.75
N ALA A 1061 -25.53 8.39 30.31
CA ALA A 1061 -25.40 8.63 31.75
C ALA A 1061 -26.47 9.61 32.27
N ILE A 1062 -26.77 10.68 31.51
CA ILE A 1062 -27.80 11.68 31.83
C ILE A 1062 -29.21 11.06 31.84
N VAL A 1063 -29.51 10.13 30.93
CA VAL A 1063 -30.78 9.39 30.94
C VAL A 1063 -30.90 8.51 32.18
N SER A 1064 -29.81 7.82 32.57
CA SER A 1064 -29.82 6.92 33.73
C SER A 1064 -30.03 7.62 35.09
N GLN A 1065 -29.53 8.85 35.24
CA GLN A 1065 -29.74 9.63 36.47
C GLN A 1065 -31.19 10.09 36.62
N ARG A 1066 -31.84 10.52 35.53
CA ARG A 1066 -33.26 10.91 35.54
C ARG A 1066 -34.19 9.77 35.94
N SER A 1067 -33.96 8.56 35.43
CA SER A 1067 -34.74 7.37 35.84
C SER A 1067 -34.57 6.98 37.32
N GLY A 1068 -33.46 7.38 37.97
CA GLY A 1068 -33.25 7.14 39.40
C GLY A 1068 -33.95 8.16 40.29
N GLU A 1069 -33.99 9.44 39.88
CA GLU A 1069 -34.63 10.52 40.64
C GLU A 1069 -36.16 10.41 40.63
N GLU A 1070 -36.76 9.97 39.52
CA GLU A 1070 -38.22 9.73 39.44
C GLU A 1070 -38.68 8.56 40.32
N GLY A 1071 -37.84 7.53 40.52
CA GLY A 1071 -38.13 6.42 41.44
C GLY A 1071 -38.04 6.80 42.91
N ALA A 1072 -37.12 7.70 43.29
CA ALA A 1072 -36.95 8.14 44.68
C ALA A 1072 -38.07 9.10 45.14
N ALA A 1073 -38.61 9.92 44.23
CA ALA A 1073 -39.63 10.92 44.53
C ALA A 1073 -41.02 10.33 44.88
N LEU A 1074 -41.29 9.07 44.54
CA LEU A 1074 -42.60 8.43 44.73
C LEU A 1074 -42.78 7.72 46.08
N SER A 1075 -41.76 7.69 46.95
CA SER A 1075 -41.78 6.91 48.20
C SER A 1075 -42.13 7.68 49.48
N GLN A 1076 -42.40 8.99 49.41
CA GLN A 1076 -42.68 9.83 50.59
C GLN A 1076 -43.83 10.84 50.37
N ALA A 1077 -45.07 10.36 50.39
CA ALA A 1077 -46.25 11.20 50.61
C ALA A 1077 -47.34 10.42 51.38
N PRO A 1078 -47.86 10.93 52.51
CA PRO A 1078 -48.93 10.25 53.27
C PRO A 1078 -50.29 10.45 52.61
N MET A 1079 -51.12 9.39 52.59
CA MET A 1079 -52.50 9.46 52.12
C MET A 1079 -53.43 10.11 53.16
N GLU A 1080 -54.21 11.12 52.73
CA GLU A 1080 -55.54 11.40 53.29
C GLU A 1080 -56.58 11.59 52.16
N PRO A 1081 -57.84 11.14 52.32
CA PRO A 1081 -58.81 11.06 51.23
C PRO A 1081 -59.89 12.16 51.25
N LYS A 1082 -60.39 12.61 50.08
CA LYS A 1082 -61.78 13.10 49.90
C LYS A 1082 -62.27 13.29 48.44
N ARG A 1083 -63.38 12.58 48.14
CA ARG A 1083 -64.57 12.96 47.33
C ARG A 1083 -64.47 13.58 45.91
N ILE A 1084 -64.67 12.71 44.91
CA ILE A 1084 -65.86 12.62 44.01
C ILE A 1084 -66.57 13.90 43.52
N GLN A 1085 -66.66 14.06 42.18
CA GLN A 1085 -67.87 14.25 41.33
C GLN A 1085 -67.43 14.02 39.86
N GLN A 1086 -68.02 13.08 39.07
CA GLN A 1086 -69.26 13.19 38.25
C GLN A 1086 -69.30 14.48 37.40
N THR A 1087 -69.56 14.50 36.09
CA THR A 1087 -70.20 13.54 35.14
C THR A 1087 -69.34 13.38 33.83
N ASP A 1088 -69.67 12.67 32.75
CA ASP A 1088 -70.85 11.85 32.32
C ASP A 1088 -70.44 10.73 31.32
N LEU A 1089 -71.38 10.06 30.63
CA LEU A 1089 -71.15 8.92 29.70
C LEU A 1089 -71.94 8.99 28.36
N ASN A 1090 -71.24 8.78 27.23
CA ASN A 1090 -71.66 8.03 26.01
C ASN A 1090 -72.94 8.49 25.24
N PRO A 1091 -73.37 7.86 24.11
CA PRO A 1091 -72.88 6.69 23.32
C PRO A 1091 -72.54 7.07 21.84
N ILE A 1092 -72.32 6.23 20.81
CA ILE A 1092 -72.93 4.97 20.29
C ILE A 1092 -71.92 4.27 19.33
N ARG A 1093 -71.74 2.95 19.48
CA ARG A 1093 -71.86 1.81 18.50
C ARG A 1093 -71.87 2.09 16.98
N ASP A 1094 -71.65 1.16 16.06
CA ASP A 1094 -71.04 -0.19 15.95
C ASP A 1094 -70.79 -0.37 14.43
N ASP A 1095 -69.96 -1.34 14.00
CA ASP A 1095 -70.27 -2.31 12.93
C ASP A 1095 -69.00 -3.09 12.50
N GLU A 1096 -69.15 -4.41 12.37
CA GLU A 1096 -68.13 -5.38 11.92
C GLU A 1096 -68.37 -5.78 10.43
N ASP A 1097 -67.65 -6.82 9.98
CA ASP A 1097 -67.85 -7.60 8.73
C ASP A 1097 -67.43 -6.93 7.40
N ASP A 1098 -66.83 -7.63 6.40
CA ASP A 1098 -66.37 -9.03 6.33
C ASP A 1098 -65.17 -9.20 5.36
N ARG A 1099 -64.65 -10.43 5.26
CA ARG A 1099 -63.41 -10.89 4.60
C ARG A 1099 -63.24 -10.62 3.09
N GLU A 1100 -61.98 -10.49 2.67
CA GLU A 1100 -61.30 -11.46 1.77
C GLU A 1100 -59.78 -11.51 2.03
#